data_AF-A0A4S2V1K3-F1
#
_entry.id   AF-A0A4S2V1K3-F1
#
_cell.length_a   1.000
_cell.length_b   1.000
_cell.length_c   1.000
_cell.angle_alpha   90.00
_cell.angle_beta   90.00
_cell.angle_gamma   90.00
#
_symmetry.space_group_name_H-M   'P 1'
#
loop_
_entity.id
_entity.type
_entity.pdbx_description
1 polymer ?
#
loop_
_entity_poly.entity_id
_entity_poly.type
_entity_poly.pdbx_seq_one_letter_code
_entity_poly.pdbx_strand_id
1 'polypeptide(L)'
;MSLAQLHYSSATGGDGPGTGEAEAIPGRFTAVDAAIPAFALTEAGPLLAYETPTGTALRLAGSALRALPEALSFSVLSDGSHLLARTVAVQPSPGSAVGFHAHAVHLPAGARLPGGVLPITAGRSGRWASTTPDRTHPGPLAGLPATGHARDREGLNDFAVARGPWLAGVLADLRRLCGQDDSGRVVLVERQSADVARWIALACVALPDGLAERLTFTTYTRHPLRAPQRIVGVLPQDAHDLTGPGLHVHTCTGPRPEGAVADPWAETAARIWRSRAPELFREASELPGEPFAAGPLAVTALCAGIALGTGGRAAAASWAAERPYALDAKRTRQLVDALTAPGVDDRTGPEFDAAGRLFAALDGRSPATTTAPLAAMLVTEAVRGGNGSVELPGRTAFSGPEGGAVASVLGPEILTELSGAGTGLEVARTVQLLRVARLLGVDCAELLPSVVGRLAPALLEPGDGEPGWGPALLELMDEQFDVRTALLGALDRIAPQDPSGVERLLGRVPLPFTGTQALPHLRMCAEAPGAKAGCGADRVGAVHRVLRAAGMSPFAEPLVLRTAVGLVWEKGAMTAGEARLLLEAATSDAHRTAGTWSHLVAAALGAPATDEEAPELAHDLLRGFPQEIAGRERAALLLLDFAREIRSDTAAPEWAERARALRKDAEPVEGEVLGHAFGALATRLLAPDRPEAELYALVHSGDPDLVAAYDRAARGADVRSRLGSEPAYAADCFAVWTAHPHAGAEWSRTAAALLEEVLRPAVRRLSAEQVAAVEEAVGRSGSSGRAEAFHEWNRRDRRTLGRIGRRIAGRVRRG
;
A
#
# COMPACT_ATOMS: atom_id res chain seq x y z
N MET A 1 -68.53 7.74 0.82
CA MET A 1 -68.36 6.41 1.42
C MET A 1 -68.19 6.58 2.92
N SER A 2 -68.77 5.69 3.74
CA SER A 2 -68.58 5.70 5.20
C SER A 2 -67.39 4.80 5.55
N LEU A 3 -66.59 5.21 6.53
CA LEU A 3 -65.55 4.39 7.14
C LEU A 3 -66.20 3.32 8.03
N ALA A 4 -65.71 2.08 7.95
CA ALA A 4 -66.17 0.98 8.79
C ALA A 4 -65.54 1.09 10.19
N GLN A 5 -66.36 1.07 11.22
CA GLN A 5 -65.98 1.35 12.61
C GLN A 5 -66.22 0.16 13.53
N LEU A 6 -65.43 0.10 14.59
CA LEU A 6 -65.65 -0.79 15.73
C LEU A 6 -65.29 -0.08 17.04
N HIS A 7 -65.92 -0.53 18.12
CA HIS A 7 -65.66 -0.09 19.48
C HIS A 7 -65.33 -1.29 20.36
N TYR A 8 -64.28 -1.15 21.15
CA TYR A 8 -63.75 -2.18 22.04
C TYR A 8 -63.50 -1.58 23.42
N SER A 9 -63.95 -2.22 24.49
CA SER A 9 -63.79 -1.68 25.85
C SER A 9 -63.52 -2.77 26.87
N SER A 10 -62.89 -2.41 27.99
CA SER A 10 -62.71 -3.29 29.15
C SER A 10 -64.04 -3.89 29.62
N ALA A 11 -64.07 -5.19 29.93
CA ALA A 11 -65.24 -5.82 30.53
C ALA A 11 -65.52 -5.23 31.92
N THR A 12 -66.78 -4.90 32.20
CA THR A 12 -67.23 -4.47 33.54
C THR A 12 -67.40 -5.69 34.44
N GLY A 13 -67.02 -5.58 35.71
CA GLY A 13 -67.13 -6.65 36.71
C GLY A 13 -68.55 -7.22 36.78
N GLY A 14 -68.74 -8.40 36.22
CA GLY A 14 -70.03 -9.07 36.03
C GLY A 14 -69.92 -10.31 35.14
N ASP A 15 -68.95 -10.34 34.21
CA ASP A 15 -68.88 -11.36 33.14
C ASP A 15 -67.54 -12.13 33.06
N GLY A 16 -66.87 -12.46 34.19
CA GLY A 16 -65.65 -13.28 34.18
C GLY A 16 -65.37 -14.04 35.49
N PRO A 17 -64.64 -15.18 35.47
CA PRO A 17 -64.39 -15.97 36.68
C PRO A 17 -63.50 -15.19 37.65
N GLY A 18 -63.94 -15.07 38.90
CA GLY A 18 -63.18 -14.42 39.95
C GLY A 18 -61.99 -15.25 40.41
N THR A 19 -60.80 -14.99 39.87
CA THR A 19 -59.53 -15.44 40.44
C THR A 19 -58.53 -14.31 40.41
N GLY A 20 -58.07 -13.90 41.59
CA GLY A 20 -57.25 -12.71 41.84
C GLY A 20 -55.76 -12.88 41.57
N GLU A 21 -55.37 -13.18 40.33
CA GLU A 21 -54.00 -13.00 39.86
C GLU A 21 -53.97 -11.97 38.72
N ALA A 22 -52.84 -11.27 38.60
CA ALA A 22 -52.66 -10.10 37.73
C ALA A 22 -52.66 -10.45 36.22
N GLU A 23 -53.77 -10.94 35.70
CA GLU A 23 -54.03 -11.10 34.27
C GLU A 23 -54.70 -9.86 33.66
N ALA A 24 -54.45 -9.64 32.37
CA ALA A 24 -54.99 -8.53 31.59
C ALA A 24 -56.53 -8.47 31.69
N ILE A 25 -57.09 -7.28 31.88
CA ILE A 25 -58.54 -7.08 31.91
C ILE A 25 -59.12 -7.55 30.56
N PRO A 26 -59.98 -8.59 30.51
CA PRO A 26 -60.54 -9.05 29.25
C PRO A 26 -61.40 -7.93 28.65
N GLY A 27 -61.18 -7.61 27.38
CA GLY A 27 -61.96 -6.62 26.64
C GLY A 27 -63.08 -7.27 25.83
N ARG A 28 -64.07 -6.48 25.41
CA ARG A 28 -65.16 -6.93 24.53
C ARG A 28 -65.49 -5.89 23.46
N PHE A 29 -65.93 -6.36 22.31
CA PHE A 29 -66.51 -5.50 21.27
C PHE A 29 -67.90 -5.04 21.72
N THR A 30 -68.16 -3.74 21.63
CA THR A 30 -69.41 -3.12 22.09
C THR A 30 -70.28 -2.62 20.94
N ALA A 31 -69.67 -2.22 19.83
CA ALA A 31 -70.35 -1.90 18.59
C ALA A 31 -69.44 -2.18 17.40
N VAL A 32 -69.96 -2.81 16.34
CA VAL A 32 -69.18 -3.20 15.15
C VAL A 32 -70.01 -3.00 13.88
N ASP A 33 -69.41 -2.41 12.86
CA ASP A 33 -70.00 -2.34 11.52
C ASP A 33 -69.96 -3.70 10.81
N ALA A 34 -71.07 -4.08 10.17
CA ALA A 34 -71.19 -5.37 9.46
C ALA A 34 -70.22 -5.53 8.27
N ALA A 35 -69.62 -4.44 7.80
CA ALA A 35 -68.61 -4.45 6.74
C ALA A 35 -67.24 -4.99 7.20
N ILE A 36 -67.03 -5.14 8.52
CA ILE A 36 -65.76 -5.61 9.08
C ILE A 36 -65.75 -7.14 9.13
N PRO A 37 -64.79 -7.81 8.47
CA PRO A 37 -64.69 -9.27 8.48
C PRO A 37 -64.39 -9.85 9.87
N ALA A 38 -64.86 -11.06 10.13
CA ALA A 38 -64.65 -11.74 11.42
C ALA A 38 -63.15 -11.97 11.76
N PHE A 39 -62.30 -12.27 10.78
CA PHE A 39 -60.86 -12.42 11.01
C PHE A 39 -60.21 -11.12 11.50
N ALA A 40 -60.65 -9.98 10.97
CA ALA A 40 -60.15 -8.67 11.37
C ALA A 40 -60.52 -8.35 12.82
N LEU A 41 -61.67 -8.84 13.31
CA LEU A 41 -62.06 -8.71 14.73
C LEU A 41 -61.17 -9.57 15.64
N THR A 42 -60.83 -10.80 15.23
CA THR A 42 -59.91 -11.67 15.97
C THR A 42 -58.53 -11.04 16.13
N GLU A 43 -58.00 -10.43 15.07
CA GLU A 43 -56.71 -9.73 15.11
C GLU A 43 -56.78 -8.37 15.82
N ALA A 44 -57.91 -7.67 15.73
CA ALA A 44 -58.08 -6.35 16.33
C ALA A 44 -58.09 -6.36 17.86
N GLY A 45 -58.65 -7.39 18.51
CA GLY A 45 -58.78 -7.44 19.97
C GLY A 45 -57.46 -7.18 20.73
N PRO A 46 -56.38 -7.94 20.46
CA PRO A 46 -55.07 -7.70 21.06
C PRO A 46 -54.45 -6.33 20.71
N LEU A 47 -54.71 -5.79 19.52
CA LEU A 47 -54.18 -4.49 19.08
C LEU A 47 -54.83 -3.29 19.80
N LEU A 48 -56.07 -3.47 20.25
CA LEU A 48 -56.90 -2.43 20.88
C LEU A 48 -56.84 -2.47 22.40
N ALA A 49 -56.32 -3.55 22.97
CA ALA A 49 -56.11 -3.68 24.40
C ALA A 49 -55.18 -2.57 24.91
N TYR A 50 -55.52 -2.02 26.08
CA TYR A 50 -54.75 -0.96 26.71
C TYR A 50 -54.46 -1.32 28.14
N GLU A 51 -53.20 -1.17 28.52
CA GLU A 51 -52.71 -1.29 29.88
C GLU A 51 -52.16 0.05 30.34
N THR A 52 -52.38 0.40 31.60
CA THR A 52 -51.85 1.64 32.17
C THR A 52 -50.33 1.53 32.41
N PRO A 53 -49.62 2.68 32.47
CA PRO A 53 -48.18 2.66 32.71
C PRO A 53 -47.79 1.97 34.02
N THR A 54 -46.60 1.39 34.07
CA THR A 54 -46.10 0.73 35.28
C THR A 54 -46.09 1.69 36.47
N GLY A 55 -46.62 1.24 37.62
CA GLY A 55 -46.77 2.07 38.82
C GLY A 55 -48.03 2.94 38.88
N THR A 56 -48.93 2.85 37.89
CA THR A 56 -50.22 3.56 37.93
C THR A 56 -51.13 3.00 39.02
N ALA A 57 -51.69 3.87 39.87
CA ALA A 57 -52.66 3.47 40.89
C ALA A 57 -53.94 2.89 40.26
N LEU A 58 -54.49 1.82 40.87
CA LEU A 58 -55.68 1.12 40.37
C LEU A 58 -56.93 2.00 40.32
N ARG A 59 -56.99 3.08 41.12
CA ARG A 59 -58.11 4.03 41.16
C ARG A 59 -57.60 5.45 40.96
N LEU A 60 -58.00 6.06 39.86
CA LEU A 60 -57.72 7.45 39.51
C LEU A 60 -59.03 8.19 39.24
N ALA A 61 -59.07 9.49 39.54
CA ALA A 61 -60.23 10.34 39.28
C ALA A 61 -59.84 11.67 38.64
N GLY A 62 -60.77 12.25 37.87
CA GLY A 62 -60.65 13.62 37.37
C GLY A 62 -59.44 13.85 36.46
N SER A 63 -58.61 14.84 36.82
CA SER A 63 -57.43 15.24 36.04
C SER A 63 -56.36 14.15 35.95
N ALA A 64 -56.22 13.28 36.96
CA ALA A 64 -55.24 12.20 36.96
C ALA A 64 -55.58 11.10 35.94
N LEU A 65 -56.87 10.81 35.73
CA LEU A 65 -57.32 9.88 34.68
C LEU A 65 -57.06 10.46 33.29
N ARG A 66 -57.33 11.76 33.10
CA ARG A 66 -57.05 12.47 31.82
C ARG A 66 -55.56 12.65 31.53
N ALA A 67 -54.69 12.49 32.53
CA ALA A 67 -53.25 12.59 32.37
C ALA A 67 -52.61 11.27 31.89
N LEU A 68 -53.36 10.16 31.86
CA LEU A 68 -52.90 8.89 31.30
C LEU A 68 -52.68 9.00 29.78
N PRO A 69 -51.74 8.23 29.22
CA PRO A 69 -51.41 8.32 27.80
C PRO A 69 -52.59 7.87 26.94
N GLU A 70 -52.87 8.64 25.89
CA GLU A 70 -53.73 8.18 24.80
C GLU A 70 -52.90 7.36 23.80
N ALA A 71 -53.40 6.19 23.40
CA ALA A 71 -52.77 5.35 22.39
C ALA A 71 -53.48 5.56 21.05
N LEU A 72 -52.77 6.14 20.09
CA LEU A 72 -53.15 6.14 18.68
C LEU A 72 -52.32 5.07 17.98
N SER A 73 -52.97 4.10 17.34
CA SER A 73 -52.30 3.02 16.64
C SER A 73 -52.77 2.91 15.19
N PHE A 74 -51.83 2.59 14.30
CA PHE A 74 -52.07 2.23 12.92
C PHE A 74 -51.33 0.93 12.62
N SER A 75 -52.10 -0.13 12.37
CA SER A 75 -51.59 -1.51 12.27
C SER A 75 -52.00 -2.12 10.94
N VAL A 76 -51.12 -2.94 10.36
CA VAL A 76 -51.44 -3.80 9.22
C VAL A 76 -51.97 -5.15 9.74
N LEU A 77 -53.03 -5.65 9.14
CA LEU A 77 -53.63 -6.96 9.44
C LEU A 77 -53.11 -8.01 8.46
N SER A 78 -53.34 -9.30 8.75
CA SER A 78 -52.82 -10.42 7.95
C SER A 78 -53.28 -10.43 6.48
N ASP A 79 -54.43 -9.83 6.17
CA ASP A 79 -54.99 -9.68 4.83
C ASP A 79 -54.45 -8.44 4.08
N GLY A 80 -53.55 -7.67 4.69
CA GLY A 80 -53.04 -6.40 4.17
C GLY A 80 -53.98 -5.21 4.33
N SER A 81 -55.12 -5.38 5.00
CA SER A 81 -55.97 -4.27 5.44
C SER A 81 -55.33 -3.56 6.65
N HIS A 82 -55.83 -2.39 6.99
CA HIS A 82 -55.28 -1.58 8.09
C HIS A 82 -56.33 -1.26 9.14
N LEU A 83 -55.87 -1.15 10.39
CA LEU A 83 -56.67 -0.75 11.53
C LEU A 83 -56.09 0.53 12.14
N LEU A 84 -56.85 1.62 12.08
CA LEU A 84 -56.53 2.88 12.74
C LEU A 84 -57.38 3.02 14.01
N ALA A 85 -56.75 3.06 15.18
CA ALA A 85 -57.47 3.07 16.45
C ALA A 85 -56.99 4.19 17.37
N ARG A 86 -57.94 4.76 18.14
CA ARG A 86 -57.66 5.61 19.30
C ARG A 86 -58.20 4.93 20.55
N THR A 87 -57.31 4.65 21.49
CA THR A 87 -57.63 4.07 22.79
C THR A 87 -57.32 5.06 23.90
N VAL A 88 -58.29 5.25 24.79
CA VAL A 88 -58.22 6.15 25.95
C VAL A 88 -58.54 5.39 27.23
N ALA A 89 -57.89 5.79 28.32
CA ALA A 89 -58.24 5.33 29.65
C ALA A 89 -59.60 5.92 30.06
N VAL A 90 -60.50 5.07 30.53
CA VAL A 90 -61.83 5.47 31.01
C VAL A 90 -62.09 4.90 32.39
N GLN A 91 -63.07 5.46 33.08
CA GLN A 91 -63.58 4.89 34.30
C GLN A 91 -65.01 4.41 34.04
N PRO A 92 -65.26 3.08 33.98
CA PRO A 92 -66.58 2.54 33.62
C PRO A 92 -67.70 3.00 34.56
N SER A 93 -67.39 3.07 35.86
CA SER A 93 -68.27 3.59 36.90
C SER A 93 -67.48 4.38 37.95
N PRO A 94 -68.04 5.43 38.59
CA PRO A 94 -67.34 6.17 39.64
C PRO A 94 -66.76 5.24 40.72
N GLY A 95 -65.45 5.33 40.98
CA GLY A 95 -64.74 4.52 41.98
C GLY A 95 -64.28 3.13 41.50
N SER A 96 -64.63 2.72 40.27
CA SER A 96 -64.12 1.48 39.65
C SER A 96 -62.64 1.59 39.24
N ALA A 97 -62.02 0.43 39.00
CA ALA A 97 -60.66 0.36 38.46
C ALA A 97 -60.58 1.03 37.08
N VAL A 98 -59.40 1.55 36.74
CA VAL A 98 -59.17 2.16 35.43
C VAL A 98 -59.37 1.12 34.33
N GLY A 99 -60.31 1.40 33.42
CA GLY A 99 -60.57 0.62 32.21
C GLY A 99 -60.12 1.38 30.97
N PHE A 100 -60.54 0.92 29.80
CA PHE A 100 -60.23 1.58 28.53
C PHE A 100 -61.40 1.54 27.54
N HIS A 101 -61.41 2.51 26.63
CA HIS A 101 -62.28 2.54 25.47
C HIS A 101 -61.43 2.78 24.21
N ALA A 102 -61.56 1.89 23.24
CA ALA A 102 -60.95 2.00 21.92
C ALA A 102 -62.04 2.22 20.87
N HIS A 103 -61.84 3.24 20.04
CA HIS A 103 -62.61 3.46 18.82
C HIS A 103 -61.66 3.25 17.64
N ALA A 104 -62.02 2.36 16.72
CA ALA A 104 -61.17 2.02 15.58
C ALA A 104 -61.93 2.06 14.26
N VAL A 105 -61.17 2.33 13.20
CA VAL A 105 -61.60 2.34 11.82
C VAL A 105 -60.83 1.27 11.06
N HIS A 106 -61.56 0.40 10.37
CA HIS A 106 -61.01 -0.58 9.44
C HIS A 106 -60.91 0.05 8.04
N LEU A 107 -59.74 -0.09 7.42
CA LEU A 107 -59.45 0.35 6.06
C LEU A 107 -59.11 -0.89 5.22
N PRO A 108 -59.90 -1.22 4.18
CA PRO A 108 -59.58 -2.33 3.28
C PRO A 108 -58.17 -2.23 2.69
N ALA A 109 -57.61 -3.35 2.26
CA ALA A 109 -56.28 -3.37 1.63
C ALA A 109 -56.22 -2.39 0.45
N GLY A 110 -55.20 -1.52 0.43
CA GLY A 110 -55.02 -0.46 -0.56
C GLY A 110 -55.90 0.79 -0.38
N ALA A 111 -56.84 0.80 0.56
CA ALA A 111 -57.66 1.98 0.85
C ALA A 111 -56.90 3.00 1.72
N ARG A 112 -57.06 4.28 1.40
CA ARG A 112 -56.52 5.41 2.17
C ARG A 112 -57.63 6.13 2.91
N LEU A 113 -57.28 6.93 3.92
CA LEU A 113 -58.24 7.84 4.54
C LEU A 113 -58.75 8.86 3.51
N PRO A 114 -60.04 9.24 3.57
CA PRO A 114 -60.61 10.24 2.68
C PRO A 114 -59.81 11.55 2.68
N GLY A 115 -59.57 12.11 1.49
CA GLY A 115 -58.84 13.37 1.33
C GLY A 115 -57.31 13.27 1.46
N GLY A 116 -56.74 12.06 1.39
CA GLY A 116 -55.28 11.86 1.47
C GLY A 116 -54.71 12.15 2.86
N VAL A 117 -55.54 12.07 3.90
CA VAL A 117 -55.14 12.33 5.28
C VAL A 117 -54.21 11.24 5.77
N LEU A 118 -53.06 11.61 6.34
CA LEU A 118 -52.16 10.64 6.95
C LEU A 118 -52.71 10.14 8.29
N PRO A 119 -52.62 8.83 8.61
CA PRO A 119 -53.17 8.26 9.84
C PRO A 119 -52.75 8.99 11.12
N ILE A 120 -51.48 9.43 11.20
CA ILE A 120 -50.95 10.14 12.37
C ILE A 120 -51.65 11.50 12.61
N THR A 121 -52.11 12.15 11.56
CA THR A 121 -52.76 13.47 11.64
C THR A 121 -54.24 13.39 12.04
N ALA A 122 -54.82 12.18 12.07
CA ALA A 122 -56.18 11.95 12.50
C ALA A 122 -56.33 11.88 14.04
N GLY A 123 -55.23 11.79 14.79
CA GLY A 123 -55.24 11.46 16.23
C GLY A 123 -56.05 12.38 17.14
N ARG A 124 -56.25 13.65 16.75
CA ARG A 124 -57.06 14.62 17.51
C ARG A 124 -58.39 14.98 16.84
N SER A 125 -58.84 14.15 15.89
CA SER A 125 -60.15 14.34 15.27
C SER A 125 -61.24 14.33 16.34
N GLY A 126 -62.06 15.37 16.38
CA GLY A 126 -63.23 15.43 17.27
C GLY A 126 -64.30 14.37 16.97
N ARG A 127 -64.10 13.56 15.92
CA ARG A 127 -64.96 12.43 15.57
C ARG A 127 -64.58 11.13 16.29
N TRP A 128 -63.49 11.10 17.06
CA TRP A 128 -63.17 9.96 17.90
C TRP A 128 -64.12 9.88 19.11
N ALA A 129 -64.88 8.79 19.23
CA ALA A 129 -65.56 8.46 20.47
C ALA A 129 -64.52 8.21 21.59
N SER A 130 -64.83 8.70 22.79
CA SER A 130 -64.01 8.51 23.99
C SER A 130 -64.75 7.72 25.08
N THR A 131 -65.97 7.28 24.77
CA THR A 131 -66.86 6.52 25.64
C THR A 131 -67.59 5.47 24.82
N THR A 132 -67.96 4.37 25.47
CA THR A 132 -68.73 3.30 24.84
C THR A 132 -70.07 3.84 24.34
N PRO A 133 -70.43 3.61 23.06
CA PRO A 133 -71.73 4.04 22.53
C PRO A 133 -72.89 3.22 23.13
N ASP A 134 -74.04 3.84 23.31
CA ASP A 134 -75.26 3.18 23.82
C ASP A 134 -75.90 2.23 22.78
N ARG A 135 -75.45 2.27 21.53
CA ARG A 135 -76.00 1.51 20.40
C ARG A 135 -75.04 0.39 20.00
N THR A 136 -75.61 -0.75 19.58
CA THR A 136 -74.86 -1.92 19.10
C THR A 136 -74.24 -1.73 17.72
N HIS A 137 -74.70 -0.73 16.95
CA HIS A 137 -74.13 -0.36 15.65
C HIS A 137 -73.60 1.07 15.68
N PRO A 138 -72.36 1.31 15.18
CA PRO A 138 -71.79 2.65 15.05
C PRO A 138 -72.65 3.56 14.15
N GLY A 139 -72.59 4.88 14.38
CA GLY A 139 -73.18 5.87 13.47
C GLY A 139 -72.28 6.08 12.23
N PRO A 140 -72.80 6.61 11.11
CA PRO A 140 -72.02 6.80 9.89
C PRO A 140 -70.85 7.78 10.08
N LEU A 141 -69.65 7.40 9.64
CA LEU A 141 -68.43 8.21 9.73
C LEU A 141 -67.88 8.51 8.33
N ALA A 142 -68.12 9.74 7.84
CA ALA A 142 -67.68 10.14 6.50
C ALA A 142 -66.16 10.34 6.35
N GLY A 143 -65.40 10.41 7.46
CA GLY A 143 -63.97 10.66 7.45
C GLY A 143 -63.43 11.13 8.80
N LEU A 144 -62.11 11.15 8.93
CA LEU A 144 -61.38 11.65 10.09
C LEU A 144 -60.52 12.86 9.65
N PRO A 145 -60.97 14.11 9.87
CA PRO A 145 -60.22 15.28 9.40
C PRO A 145 -58.88 15.42 10.13
N ALA A 146 -57.84 15.79 9.38
CA ALA A 146 -56.50 16.06 9.91
C ALA A 146 -56.54 17.26 10.89
N THR A 147 -56.24 17.00 12.16
CA THR A 147 -56.35 17.97 13.26
C THR A 147 -55.27 17.73 14.32
N GLY A 148 -54.83 18.79 15.01
CA GLY A 148 -53.88 18.72 16.14
C GLY A 148 -52.42 18.96 15.79
N HIS A 149 -51.52 18.67 16.74
CA HIS A 149 -50.08 19.01 16.67
C HIS A 149 -49.33 18.36 15.50
N ALA A 150 -49.84 17.25 14.96
CA ALA A 150 -49.27 16.60 13.78
C ALA A 150 -49.49 17.39 12.47
N ARG A 151 -50.34 18.43 12.48
CA ARG A 151 -50.58 19.36 11.36
C ARG A 151 -50.10 20.78 11.66
N ASP A 152 -49.87 21.11 12.93
CA ASP A 152 -49.39 22.40 13.39
C ASP A 152 -47.89 22.55 13.05
N ARG A 153 -47.62 23.23 11.94
CA ARG A 153 -46.26 23.41 11.43
C ARG A 153 -45.36 24.16 12.42
N GLU A 154 -45.90 25.16 13.11
CA GLU A 154 -45.15 25.93 14.10
C GLU A 154 -44.81 25.06 15.32
N GLY A 155 -45.80 24.31 15.81
CA GLY A 155 -45.61 23.34 16.89
C GLY A 155 -44.63 22.20 16.55
N LEU A 156 -44.61 21.72 15.31
CA LEU A 156 -43.63 20.73 14.85
C LEU A 156 -42.21 21.30 14.75
N ASN A 157 -42.07 22.54 14.26
CA ASN A 157 -40.80 23.24 14.22
C ASN A 157 -40.22 23.43 15.63
N ASP A 158 -41.03 23.92 16.57
CA ASP A 158 -40.61 24.10 17.97
C ASP A 158 -40.22 22.77 18.62
N PHE A 159 -40.99 21.71 18.34
CA PHE A 159 -40.68 20.36 18.82
C PHE A 159 -39.34 19.85 18.26
N ALA A 160 -39.10 20.02 16.96
CA ALA A 160 -37.86 19.57 16.32
C ALA A 160 -36.63 20.35 16.82
N VAL A 161 -36.77 21.64 17.11
CA VAL A 161 -35.73 22.44 17.75
C VAL A 161 -35.45 21.92 19.17
N ALA A 162 -36.50 21.68 19.97
CA ALA A 162 -36.37 21.17 21.33
C ALA A 162 -35.76 19.76 21.40
N ARG A 163 -35.97 18.94 20.36
CA ARG A 163 -35.45 17.57 20.25
C ARG A 163 -34.25 17.44 19.31
N GLY A 164 -33.61 18.54 18.96
CA GLY A 164 -32.50 18.60 18.00
C GLY A 164 -31.41 17.55 18.17
N PRO A 165 -30.95 17.21 19.40
CA PRO A 165 -29.91 16.20 19.59
C PRO A 165 -30.27 14.78 19.14
N TRP A 166 -31.55 14.39 19.18
CA TRP A 166 -32.01 13.03 18.81
C TRP A 166 -32.49 12.93 17.37
N LEU A 167 -32.76 14.06 16.74
CA LEU A 167 -33.48 14.15 15.47
C LEU A 167 -32.82 13.37 14.32
N ALA A 168 -31.50 13.48 14.17
CA ALA A 168 -30.79 12.75 13.12
C ALA A 168 -30.83 11.23 13.33
N GLY A 169 -30.64 10.76 14.56
CA GLY A 169 -30.68 9.32 14.87
C GLY A 169 -32.06 8.72 14.66
N VAL A 170 -33.10 9.41 15.15
CA VAL A 170 -34.49 8.98 14.96
C VAL A 170 -34.86 8.95 13.48
N LEU A 171 -34.53 10.00 12.71
CA LEU A 171 -34.84 10.04 11.28
C LEU A 171 -34.08 8.98 10.47
N ALA A 172 -32.83 8.67 10.84
CA ALA A 172 -32.06 7.60 10.21
C ALA A 172 -32.73 6.24 10.40
N ASP A 173 -33.16 5.92 11.62
CA ASP A 173 -33.82 4.65 11.90
C ASP A 173 -35.23 4.56 11.29
N LEU A 174 -36.00 5.64 11.31
CA LEU A 174 -37.31 5.67 10.65
C LEU A 174 -37.19 5.54 9.12
N ARG A 175 -36.13 6.09 8.52
CA ARG A 175 -35.80 5.88 7.11
C ARG A 175 -35.43 4.44 6.82
N ARG A 176 -34.61 3.80 7.66
CA ARG A 176 -34.27 2.37 7.53
C ARG A 176 -35.52 1.48 7.51
N LEU A 177 -36.52 1.80 8.33
CA LEU A 177 -37.81 1.09 8.30
C LEU A 177 -38.50 1.16 6.91
N CYS A 178 -38.26 2.17 6.10
CA CYS A 178 -38.88 2.25 4.78
C CYS A 178 -38.20 1.34 3.73
N GLY A 179 -37.02 0.79 4.02
CA GLY A 179 -36.30 -0.17 3.17
C GLY A 179 -36.98 -1.55 3.09
N GLN A 180 -36.77 -2.28 1.99
CA GLN A 180 -37.44 -3.56 1.74
C GLN A 180 -36.91 -4.74 2.58
N ASP A 181 -35.69 -4.63 3.12
CA ASP A 181 -34.99 -5.74 3.80
C ASP A 181 -34.93 -5.61 5.33
N ASP A 182 -35.48 -4.54 5.92
CA ASP A 182 -35.33 -4.27 7.35
C ASP A 182 -36.54 -4.73 8.16
N SER A 183 -36.40 -5.82 8.93
CA SER A 183 -37.42 -6.28 9.89
C SER A 183 -37.35 -5.56 11.23
N GLY A 184 -36.53 -4.51 11.36
CA GLY A 184 -36.30 -3.77 12.59
C GLY A 184 -37.52 -3.01 13.11
N ARG A 185 -37.41 -2.58 14.38
CA ARG A 185 -38.41 -1.79 15.11
C ARG A 185 -37.76 -0.59 15.76
N VAL A 186 -38.42 0.55 15.68
CA VAL A 186 -38.02 1.81 16.33
C VAL A 186 -38.89 2.04 17.56
N VAL A 187 -38.26 2.15 18.73
CA VAL A 187 -38.93 2.46 19.99
C VAL A 187 -38.62 3.91 20.38
N LEU A 188 -39.67 4.71 20.55
CA LEU A 188 -39.57 6.11 20.93
C LEU A 188 -40.01 6.26 22.39
N VAL A 189 -39.07 6.63 23.27
CA VAL A 189 -39.34 6.87 24.69
C VAL A 189 -39.53 8.37 24.92
N GLU A 190 -40.75 8.77 25.25
CA GLU A 190 -41.12 10.17 25.51
C GLU A 190 -42.00 10.30 26.76
N ARG A 191 -42.01 11.49 27.37
CA ARG A 191 -42.83 11.74 28.58
C ARG A 191 -44.33 11.73 28.28
N GLN A 192 -44.71 12.00 27.03
CA GLN A 192 -46.09 12.08 26.59
C GLN A 192 -46.26 11.33 25.27
N SER A 193 -47.34 10.57 25.12
CA SER A 193 -47.66 9.89 23.86
C SER A 193 -47.91 10.88 22.71
N ALA A 194 -48.29 12.12 23.02
CA ALA A 194 -48.40 13.21 22.05
C ALA A 194 -47.04 13.60 21.44
N ASP A 195 -45.93 13.47 22.16
CA ASP A 195 -44.59 13.73 21.63
C ASP A 195 -44.13 12.62 20.69
N VAL A 196 -44.49 11.36 20.97
CA VAL A 196 -44.32 10.24 20.02
C VAL A 196 -45.09 10.53 18.73
N ALA A 197 -46.31 11.06 18.84
CA ALA A 197 -47.08 11.44 17.66
C ALA A 197 -46.42 12.56 16.85
N ARG A 198 -45.76 13.52 17.51
CA ARG A 198 -44.99 14.59 16.85
C ARG A 198 -43.75 14.03 16.13
N TRP A 199 -43.04 13.08 16.72
CA TRP A 199 -41.93 12.38 16.05
C TRP A 199 -42.36 11.70 14.75
N ILE A 200 -43.48 10.97 14.78
CA ILE A 200 -44.03 10.32 13.59
C ILE A 200 -44.49 11.37 12.56
N ALA A 201 -45.08 12.48 13.01
CA ALA A 201 -45.49 13.57 12.12
C ALA A 201 -44.29 14.27 11.45
N LEU A 202 -43.19 14.51 12.18
CA LEU A 202 -41.94 15.03 11.61
C LEU A 202 -41.40 14.10 10.52
N ALA A 203 -41.40 12.79 10.78
CA ALA A 203 -40.99 11.81 9.80
C ALA A 203 -41.91 11.87 8.58
N CYS A 204 -43.23 11.81 8.75
CA CYS A 204 -44.20 11.88 7.65
C CYS A 204 -44.01 13.11 6.72
N VAL A 205 -43.56 14.25 7.24
CA VAL A 205 -43.28 15.44 6.44
C VAL A 205 -41.91 15.37 5.73
N ALA A 206 -40.92 14.69 6.32
CA ALA A 206 -39.59 14.51 5.72
C ALA A 206 -39.51 13.33 4.74
N LEU A 207 -40.38 12.33 4.89
CA LEU A 207 -40.41 11.13 4.05
C LEU A 207 -40.93 11.46 2.63
N PRO A 208 -40.40 10.80 1.58
CA PRO A 208 -40.97 10.85 0.24
C PRO A 208 -42.43 10.38 0.19
N ASP A 209 -43.18 10.88 -0.78
CA ASP A 209 -44.60 10.57 -0.96
C ASP A 209 -44.86 9.06 -1.08
N GLY A 210 -45.93 8.58 -0.45
CA GLY A 210 -46.33 7.17 -0.44
C GLY A 210 -45.61 6.29 0.59
N LEU A 211 -44.46 6.72 1.14
CA LEU A 211 -43.79 5.98 2.22
C LEU A 211 -44.37 6.30 3.60
N ALA A 212 -44.77 7.56 3.83
CA ALA A 212 -45.41 7.99 5.08
C ALA A 212 -46.71 7.21 5.37
N GLU A 213 -47.44 6.80 4.34
CA GLU A 213 -48.70 6.05 4.46
C GLU A 213 -48.50 4.58 4.86
N ARG A 214 -47.30 4.04 4.64
CA ARG A 214 -46.94 2.65 4.96
C ARG A 214 -46.41 2.49 6.38
N LEU A 215 -46.26 3.59 7.12
CA LEU A 215 -45.75 3.55 8.49
C LEU A 215 -46.79 2.97 9.44
N THR A 216 -46.52 1.79 9.98
CA THR A 216 -47.29 1.24 11.12
C THR A 216 -46.73 1.78 12.43
N PHE A 217 -47.58 2.25 13.32
CA PHE A 217 -47.15 2.82 14.59
C PHE A 217 -48.14 2.60 15.74
N THR A 218 -47.66 2.70 16.98
CA THR A 218 -48.48 2.99 18.15
C THR A 218 -47.83 4.10 18.97
N THR A 219 -48.59 5.11 19.40
CA THR A 219 -48.04 6.23 20.19
C THR A 219 -47.84 5.87 21.66
N TYR A 220 -48.44 4.77 22.12
CA TYR A 220 -48.26 4.24 23.46
C TYR A 220 -48.56 2.75 23.53
N THR A 221 -47.70 2.00 24.22
CA THR A 221 -47.98 0.66 24.74
C THR A 221 -47.14 0.44 26.00
N ARG A 222 -47.64 -0.38 26.92
CA ARG A 222 -46.86 -0.86 28.06
C ARG A 222 -45.89 -1.99 27.66
N HIS A 223 -46.21 -2.74 26.60
CA HIS A 223 -45.48 -3.94 26.19
C HIS A 223 -44.86 -3.78 24.79
N PRO A 224 -43.77 -3.00 24.65
CA PRO A 224 -43.22 -2.65 23.33
C PRO A 224 -42.72 -3.83 22.52
N LEU A 225 -42.27 -4.91 23.16
CA LEU A 225 -41.80 -6.12 22.46
C LEU A 225 -42.96 -6.91 21.84
N ARG A 226 -44.17 -6.82 22.43
CA ARG A 226 -45.38 -7.51 21.95
C ARG A 226 -46.17 -6.72 20.90
N ALA A 227 -45.87 -5.42 20.75
CA ALA A 227 -46.53 -4.57 19.78
C ALA A 227 -46.17 -5.01 18.35
N PRO A 228 -47.13 -5.28 17.45
CA PRO A 228 -46.82 -5.70 16.08
C PRO A 228 -46.41 -4.55 15.16
N GLN A 229 -46.54 -3.30 15.60
CA GLN A 229 -46.14 -2.13 14.82
C GLN A 229 -44.62 -1.95 14.80
N ARG A 230 -44.13 -1.29 13.74
CA ARG A 230 -42.70 -1.01 13.54
C ARG A 230 -42.21 0.24 14.27
N ILE A 231 -43.10 1.18 14.56
CA ILE A 231 -42.80 2.35 15.39
C ILE A 231 -43.60 2.24 16.69
N VAL A 232 -42.94 2.22 17.83
CA VAL A 232 -43.58 1.94 19.12
C VAL A 232 -43.23 3.02 20.13
N GLY A 233 -44.26 3.74 20.58
CA GLY A 233 -44.16 4.71 21.66
C GLY A 233 -44.27 4.06 23.03
N VAL A 234 -43.38 4.46 23.94
CA VAL A 234 -43.39 4.02 25.34
C VAL A 234 -43.13 5.19 26.27
N LEU A 235 -43.60 5.08 27.51
CA LEU A 235 -43.23 6.02 28.55
C LEU A 235 -41.92 5.56 29.24
N PRO A 236 -41.16 6.46 29.87
CA PRO A 236 -39.85 6.12 30.47
C PRO A 236 -39.89 4.97 31.47
N GLN A 237 -40.96 4.86 32.26
CA GLN A 237 -41.15 3.78 33.24
C GLN A 237 -41.35 2.39 32.62
N ASP A 238 -41.76 2.33 31.36
CA ASP A 238 -42.04 1.09 30.63
C ASP A 238 -40.92 0.74 29.62
N ALA A 239 -39.83 1.52 29.61
CA ALA A 239 -38.72 1.39 28.67
C ALA A 239 -37.47 0.70 29.24
N HIS A 240 -37.50 0.26 30.51
CA HIS A 240 -36.34 -0.36 31.17
C HIS A 240 -35.95 -1.68 30.46
N ASP A 241 -34.64 -1.92 30.34
CA ASP A 241 -34.05 -3.15 29.77
C ASP A 241 -34.39 -3.49 28.31
N LEU A 242 -34.90 -2.51 27.53
CA LEU A 242 -35.15 -2.71 26.11
C LEU A 242 -33.85 -2.78 25.32
N THR A 243 -33.38 -4.01 25.09
CA THR A 243 -32.23 -4.32 24.24
C THR A 243 -32.53 -5.56 23.41
N GLY A 244 -32.03 -5.60 22.17
CA GLY A 244 -32.23 -6.76 21.31
C GLY A 244 -31.78 -6.52 19.87
N PRO A 245 -31.48 -7.58 19.12
CA PRO A 245 -31.15 -7.47 17.70
C PRO A 245 -32.35 -6.91 16.92
N GLY A 246 -32.11 -5.86 16.11
CA GLY A 246 -33.15 -5.20 15.32
C GLY A 246 -34.06 -4.23 16.09
N LEU A 247 -33.76 -3.95 17.37
CA LEU A 247 -34.48 -2.95 18.16
C LEU A 247 -33.67 -1.65 18.28
N HIS A 248 -34.23 -0.55 17.77
CA HIS A 248 -33.64 0.78 17.81
C HIS A 248 -34.36 1.64 18.84
N VAL A 249 -33.77 1.81 20.03
CA VAL A 249 -34.40 2.53 21.15
C VAL A 249 -33.87 3.95 21.24
N HIS A 250 -34.77 4.93 21.14
CA HIS A 250 -34.46 6.36 21.28
C HIS A 250 -35.07 6.94 22.54
N THR A 251 -34.23 7.12 23.56
CA THR A 251 -34.62 7.75 24.82
C THR A 251 -34.56 9.27 24.73
N CYS A 252 -35.61 9.89 24.21
CA CYS A 252 -35.69 11.33 23.88
C CYS A 252 -35.90 12.24 25.10
N THR A 253 -35.85 11.67 26.30
CA THR A 253 -36.01 12.35 27.59
C THR A 253 -34.80 12.20 28.51
N GLY A 254 -33.78 11.45 28.04
CA GLY A 254 -32.59 11.08 28.79
C GLY A 254 -31.36 11.91 28.40
N PRO A 255 -30.14 11.39 28.63
CA PRO A 255 -28.92 12.05 28.18
C PRO A 255 -28.90 12.18 26.65
N ARG A 256 -28.21 13.21 26.17
CA ARG A 256 -28.00 13.43 24.74
C ARG A 256 -27.24 12.24 24.14
N PRO A 257 -27.61 11.74 22.96
CA PRO A 257 -26.87 10.68 22.29
C PRO A 257 -25.44 11.13 22.00
N GLU A 258 -24.49 10.21 22.21
CA GLU A 258 -23.08 10.41 21.93
C GLU A 258 -22.76 9.95 20.49
N GLY A 259 -21.90 10.70 19.80
CA GLY A 259 -21.45 10.38 18.44
C GLY A 259 -22.21 11.07 17.31
N ALA A 260 -21.56 11.16 16.14
CA ALA A 260 -22.16 11.64 14.90
C ALA A 260 -23.00 10.55 14.23
N VAL A 261 -24.05 10.92 13.51
CA VAL A 261 -24.93 9.96 12.85
C VAL A 261 -24.38 9.73 11.45
N ALA A 262 -23.94 8.51 11.15
CA ALA A 262 -23.39 8.14 9.83
C ALA A 262 -24.48 8.00 8.74
N ASP A 263 -25.41 8.96 8.65
CA ASP A 263 -26.46 9.04 7.63
C ASP A 263 -26.59 10.51 7.17
N PRO A 264 -25.95 10.90 6.05
CA PRO A 264 -25.97 12.27 5.55
C PRO A 264 -27.37 12.81 5.24
N TRP A 265 -28.32 11.93 4.86
CA TRP A 265 -29.70 12.35 4.61
C TRP A 265 -30.37 12.74 5.94
N ALA A 266 -30.24 11.90 6.96
CA ALA A 266 -30.88 12.13 8.26
C ALA A 266 -30.29 13.33 9.01
N GLU A 267 -28.97 13.52 8.93
CA GLU A 267 -28.31 14.71 9.47
C GLU A 267 -28.79 15.99 8.77
N THR A 268 -28.91 15.96 7.45
CA THR A 268 -29.42 17.10 6.65
C THR A 268 -30.88 17.38 6.98
N ALA A 269 -31.74 16.36 7.04
CA ALA A 269 -33.13 16.49 7.41
C ALA A 269 -33.29 17.08 8.82
N ALA A 270 -32.46 16.66 9.78
CA ALA A 270 -32.44 17.23 11.12
C ALA A 270 -32.05 18.71 11.13
N ARG A 271 -31.09 19.13 10.29
CA ARG A 271 -30.69 20.53 10.14
C ARG A 271 -31.80 21.39 9.53
N ILE A 272 -32.52 20.89 8.53
CA ILE A 272 -33.67 21.56 7.91
C ILE A 272 -34.75 21.84 8.95
N TRP A 273 -35.12 20.82 9.71
CA TRP A 273 -36.10 20.94 10.80
C TRP A 273 -35.68 21.92 11.89
N ARG A 274 -34.42 21.85 12.34
CA ARG A 274 -33.88 22.80 13.34
C ARG A 274 -33.84 24.24 12.83
N SER A 275 -33.76 24.42 11.51
CA SER A 275 -33.80 25.72 10.84
C SER A 275 -35.23 26.19 10.53
N ARG A 276 -36.25 25.44 10.97
CA ARG A 276 -37.68 25.74 10.78
C ARG A 276 -38.12 25.82 9.31
N ALA A 277 -37.43 25.10 8.42
CA ALA A 277 -37.62 25.19 6.96
C ALA A 277 -38.17 23.90 6.31
N PRO A 278 -39.27 23.27 6.79
CA PRO A 278 -39.73 21.98 6.24
C PRO A 278 -40.26 22.04 4.80
N GLU A 279 -40.46 23.24 4.24
CA GLU A 279 -40.76 23.43 2.81
C GLU A 279 -39.67 22.86 1.90
N LEU A 280 -38.42 22.81 2.38
CA LEU A 280 -37.28 22.31 1.61
C LEU A 280 -37.37 20.81 1.31
N PHE A 281 -38.14 20.03 2.07
CA PHE A 281 -38.38 18.61 1.75
C PHE A 281 -39.13 18.44 0.43
N ARG A 282 -40.12 19.31 0.18
CA ARG A 282 -40.89 19.33 -1.07
C ARG A 282 -40.05 19.86 -2.23
N GLU A 283 -39.23 20.87 -2.00
CA GLU A 283 -38.32 21.37 -3.03
C GLU A 283 -37.28 20.30 -3.42
N ALA A 284 -36.79 19.53 -2.43
CA ALA A 284 -35.87 18.43 -2.67
C ALA A 284 -36.51 17.25 -3.42
N SER A 285 -37.82 17.00 -3.25
CA SER A 285 -38.53 15.93 -3.97
C SER A 285 -38.84 16.27 -5.44
N GLU A 286 -38.79 17.56 -5.80
CA GLU A 286 -38.90 18.01 -7.20
C GLU A 286 -37.59 17.79 -7.99
N LEU A 287 -36.46 17.57 -7.29
CA LEU A 287 -35.16 17.29 -7.90
C LEU A 287 -35.01 15.78 -8.23
N PRO A 288 -34.27 15.43 -9.30
CA PRO A 288 -34.08 14.04 -9.70
C PRO A 288 -33.23 13.27 -8.67
N GLY A 289 -33.72 12.12 -8.22
CA GLY A 289 -32.98 11.22 -7.34
C GLY A 289 -33.84 10.06 -6.84
N GLU A 290 -33.16 9.04 -6.32
CA GLU A 290 -33.83 7.94 -5.62
C GLU A 290 -34.48 8.46 -4.31
N PRO A 291 -35.53 7.77 -3.80
CA PRO A 291 -36.07 8.05 -2.48
C PRO A 291 -34.94 8.07 -1.44
N PHE A 292 -34.92 9.10 -0.60
CA PHE A 292 -33.88 9.32 0.42
C PHE A 292 -32.47 9.61 -0.09
N ALA A 293 -32.29 9.98 -1.36
CA ALA A 293 -30.99 10.48 -1.81
C ALA A 293 -30.58 11.70 -0.95
N ALA A 294 -29.40 11.63 -0.32
CA ALA A 294 -28.89 12.71 0.50
C ALA A 294 -28.57 13.97 -0.33
N GLY A 295 -28.15 13.79 -1.59
CA GLY A 295 -27.75 14.86 -2.51
C GLY A 295 -28.80 15.95 -2.73
N PRO A 296 -30.00 15.63 -3.27
CA PRO A 296 -31.06 16.61 -3.48
C PRO A 296 -31.42 17.42 -2.24
N LEU A 297 -31.52 16.75 -1.08
CA LEU A 297 -31.84 17.38 0.19
C LEU A 297 -30.72 18.31 0.66
N ALA A 298 -29.48 17.86 0.54
CA ALA A 298 -28.30 18.64 0.94
C ALA A 298 -28.08 19.86 0.04
N VAL A 299 -28.26 19.74 -1.28
CA VAL A 299 -28.23 20.88 -2.21
C VAL A 299 -29.28 21.91 -1.85
N THR A 300 -30.51 21.47 -1.62
CA THR A 300 -31.64 22.37 -1.28
C THR A 300 -31.38 23.08 0.05
N ALA A 301 -30.87 22.38 1.06
CA ALA A 301 -30.50 22.96 2.35
C ALA A 301 -29.37 24.00 2.21
N LEU A 302 -28.29 23.68 1.47
CA LEU A 302 -27.18 24.61 1.26
C LEU A 302 -27.60 25.86 0.48
N CYS A 303 -28.43 25.71 -0.57
CA CYS A 303 -28.95 26.84 -1.33
C CYS A 303 -29.85 27.76 -0.49
N ALA A 304 -30.50 27.21 0.54
CA ALA A 304 -31.29 27.96 1.52
C ALA A 304 -30.45 28.58 2.66
N GLY A 305 -29.11 28.41 2.64
CA GLY A 305 -28.21 28.96 3.65
C GLY A 305 -28.10 28.13 4.93
N ILE A 306 -28.52 26.86 4.91
CA ILE A 306 -28.42 25.96 6.07
C ILE A 306 -27.05 25.30 6.07
N ALA A 307 -26.22 25.57 7.08
CA ALA A 307 -24.91 24.97 7.24
C ALA A 307 -25.01 23.44 7.51
N LEU A 308 -24.30 22.65 6.71
CA LEU A 308 -24.21 21.20 6.81
C LEU A 308 -22.82 20.74 7.26
N GLY A 309 -22.74 19.53 7.81
CA GLY A 309 -21.47 18.86 8.09
C GLY A 309 -20.83 18.27 6.83
N THR A 310 -19.64 17.69 6.99
CA THR A 310 -18.80 17.13 5.91
C THR A 310 -19.56 16.15 5.01
N GLY A 311 -20.31 15.21 5.58
CA GLY A 311 -21.09 14.23 4.83
C GLY A 311 -22.19 14.85 3.96
N GLY A 312 -22.87 15.88 4.46
CA GLY A 312 -23.89 16.62 3.70
C GLY A 312 -23.29 17.43 2.55
N ARG A 313 -22.16 18.12 2.79
CA ARG A 313 -21.44 18.89 1.77
C ARG A 313 -20.90 17.97 0.66
N ALA A 314 -20.29 16.85 1.03
CA ALA A 314 -19.80 15.84 0.07
C ALA A 314 -20.94 15.21 -0.77
N ALA A 315 -22.09 14.93 -0.15
CA ALA A 315 -23.27 14.40 -0.83
C ALA A 315 -23.87 15.41 -1.82
N ALA A 316 -23.96 16.69 -1.42
CA ALA A 316 -24.43 17.76 -2.30
C ALA A 316 -23.52 17.94 -3.52
N ALA A 317 -22.20 18.02 -3.29
CA ALA A 317 -21.22 18.18 -4.37
C ALA A 317 -21.22 16.97 -5.32
N SER A 318 -21.23 15.74 -4.80
CA SER A 318 -21.25 14.52 -5.63
C SER A 318 -22.51 14.41 -6.48
N TRP A 319 -23.69 14.68 -5.91
CA TRP A 319 -24.95 14.62 -6.67
C TRP A 319 -25.00 15.68 -7.77
N ALA A 320 -24.54 16.90 -7.49
CA ALA A 320 -24.49 17.98 -8.48
C ALA A 320 -23.47 17.67 -9.59
N ALA A 321 -22.35 17.03 -9.26
CA ALA A 321 -21.34 16.60 -10.24
C ALA A 321 -21.90 15.58 -11.25
N GLU A 322 -22.68 14.60 -10.77
CA GLU A 322 -23.33 13.60 -11.62
C GLU A 322 -24.46 14.18 -12.49
N ARG A 323 -25.07 15.29 -12.05
CA ARG A 323 -26.27 15.89 -12.67
C ARG A 323 -26.09 17.40 -12.89
N PRO A 324 -25.12 17.82 -13.73
CA PRO A 324 -24.76 19.22 -13.90
C PRO A 324 -25.89 20.09 -14.46
N TYR A 325 -26.91 19.48 -15.11
CA TYR A 325 -28.07 20.18 -15.67
C TYR A 325 -29.32 20.16 -14.78
N ALA A 326 -29.25 19.54 -13.59
CA ALA A 326 -30.39 19.48 -12.68
C ALA A 326 -30.62 20.80 -11.91
N LEU A 327 -29.62 21.68 -11.88
CA LEU A 327 -29.68 22.98 -11.22
C LEU A 327 -29.62 24.11 -12.25
N ASP A 328 -30.41 25.16 -12.03
CA ASP A 328 -30.27 26.40 -12.78
C ASP A 328 -29.01 27.17 -12.36
N ALA A 329 -28.62 28.17 -13.15
CA ALA A 329 -27.41 28.96 -12.89
C ALA A 329 -27.41 29.66 -11.51
N LYS A 330 -28.59 30.01 -10.97
CA LYS A 330 -28.71 30.65 -9.66
C LYS A 330 -28.43 29.64 -8.54
N ARG A 331 -29.07 28.47 -8.59
CA ARG A 331 -28.88 27.39 -7.61
C ARG A 331 -27.46 26.83 -7.66
N THR A 332 -26.87 26.70 -8.85
CA THR A 332 -25.46 26.30 -8.99
C THR A 332 -24.53 27.26 -8.27
N ARG A 333 -24.72 28.58 -8.44
CA ARG A 333 -23.93 29.58 -7.72
C ARG A 333 -24.12 29.51 -6.21
N GLN A 334 -25.37 29.42 -5.74
CA GLN A 334 -25.68 29.32 -4.31
C GLN A 334 -25.05 28.08 -3.67
N LEU A 335 -25.05 26.95 -4.39
CA LEU A 335 -24.40 25.72 -3.94
C LEU A 335 -22.87 25.92 -3.82
N VAL A 336 -22.23 26.49 -4.84
CA VAL A 336 -20.79 26.75 -4.81
C VAL A 336 -20.43 27.67 -3.65
N ASP A 337 -21.12 28.81 -3.52
CA ASP A 337 -20.87 29.78 -2.45
C ASP A 337 -20.98 29.13 -1.06
N ALA A 338 -21.95 28.22 -0.88
CA ALA A 338 -22.15 27.51 0.38
C ALA A 338 -21.05 26.46 0.66
N LEU A 339 -20.56 25.75 -0.36
CA LEU A 339 -19.46 24.78 -0.23
C LEU A 339 -18.12 25.47 0.06
N THR A 340 -17.90 26.64 -0.54
CA THR A 340 -16.65 27.40 -0.45
C THR A 340 -16.68 28.49 0.62
N ALA A 341 -17.70 28.50 1.47
CA ALA A 341 -17.85 29.50 2.53
C ALA A 341 -16.61 29.51 3.46
N PRO A 342 -16.17 30.69 3.92
CA PRO A 342 -15.06 30.81 4.87
C PRO A 342 -15.46 30.29 6.26
N GLY A 343 -14.48 29.80 7.03
CA GLY A 343 -14.68 29.32 8.42
C GLY A 343 -15.10 27.85 8.56
N VAL A 344 -14.93 27.06 7.50
CA VAL A 344 -15.13 25.60 7.52
C VAL A 344 -13.75 24.93 7.68
N ASP A 345 -13.36 24.69 8.92
CA ASP A 345 -12.04 24.13 9.28
C ASP A 345 -12.04 22.59 9.38
N ASP A 346 -13.20 21.95 9.23
CA ASP A 346 -13.41 20.51 9.43
C ASP A 346 -13.49 19.69 8.12
N ARG A 347 -13.02 20.24 6.99
CA ARG A 347 -13.10 19.60 5.67
C ARG A 347 -12.30 18.29 5.62
N THR A 348 -12.84 17.30 4.92
CA THR A 348 -12.24 15.96 4.78
C THR A 348 -11.91 15.63 3.33
N GLY A 349 -11.00 14.69 3.09
CA GLY A 349 -10.64 14.21 1.74
C GLY A 349 -11.86 13.89 0.84
N PRO A 350 -12.87 13.12 1.30
CA PRO A 350 -14.06 12.85 0.49
C PRO A 350 -14.86 14.10 0.09
N GLU A 351 -14.81 15.17 0.89
CA GLU A 351 -15.42 16.46 0.54
C GLU A 351 -14.64 17.14 -0.59
N PHE A 352 -13.31 17.14 -0.54
CA PHE A 352 -12.45 17.66 -1.61
C PHE A 352 -12.58 16.86 -2.91
N ASP A 353 -12.64 15.52 -2.85
CA ASP A 353 -12.86 14.67 -4.02
C ASP A 353 -14.20 14.98 -4.69
N ALA A 354 -15.26 15.15 -3.88
CA ALA A 354 -16.58 15.53 -4.39
C ALA A 354 -16.59 16.94 -5.00
N ALA A 355 -15.88 17.89 -4.38
CA ALA A 355 -15.72 19.23 -4.91
C ALA A 355 -14.90 19.26 -6.21
N GLY A 356 -13.87 18.41 -6.34
CA GLY A 356 -13.08 18.22 -7.57
C GLY A 356 -13.94 17.70 -8.72
N ARG A 357 -14.74 16.65 -8.48
CA ARG A 357 -15.70 16.15 -9.47
C ARG A 357 -16.75 17.19 -9.86
N LEU A 358 -17.25 17.96 -8.89
CA LEU A 358 -18.18 19.06 -9.17
C LEU A 358 -17.53 20.14 -10.04
N PHE A 359 -16.30 20.55 -9.70
CA PHE A 359 -15.54 21.50 -10.50
C PHE A 359 -15.39 21.01 -11.94
N ALA A 360 -14.93 19.77 -12.15
CA ALA A 360 -14.76 19.18 -13.48
C ALA A 360 -16.08 19.09 -14.26
N ALA A 361 -17.20 18.81 -13.58
CA ALA A 361 -18.53 18.77 -14.20
C ALA A 361 -19.04 20.15 -14.62
N LEU A 362 -18.61 21.22 -13.93
CA LEU A 362 -19.00 22.61 -14.21
C LEU A 362 -18.00 23.34 -15.13
N ASP A 363 -16.76 22.88 -15.22
CA ASP A 363 -15.73 23.51 -16.04
C ASP A 363 -16.12 23.53 -17.52
N GLY A 364 -15.93 24.68 -18.16
CA GLY A 364 -16.42 24.96 -19.51
C GLY A 364 -17.95 25.05 -19.68
N ARG A 365 -18.75 24.75 -18.63
CA ARG A 365 -20.23 24.79 -18.67
C ARG A 365 -20.82 25.93 -17.86
N SER A 366 -20.15 26.35 -16.79
CA SER A 366 -20.53 27.48 -15.94
C SER A 366 -19.57 28.66 -16.13
N PRO A 367 -20.00 29.91 -15.87
CA PRO A 367 -19.10 31.06 -15.87
C PRO A 367 -17.95 30.85 -14.88
N ALA A 368 -16.74 31.31 -15.24
CA ALA A 368 -15.55 31.21 -14.38
C ALA A 368 -15.77 31.81 -12.98
N THR A 369 -16.54 32.90 -12.88
CA THR A 369 -16.91 33.53 -11.59
C THR A 369 -17.72 32.62 -10.66
N THR A 370 -18.31 31.55 -11.18
CA THR A 370 -19.05 30.55 -10.39
C THR A 370 -18.16 29.37 -10.01
N THR A 371 -17.15 29.00 -10.81
CA THR A 371 -16.26 27.86 -10.52
C THR A 371 -14.96 28.28 -9.81
N ALA A 372 -14.57 29.54 -9.87
CA ALA A 372 -13.34 30.06 -9.27
C ALA A 372 -13.25 29.84 -7.75
N PRO A 373 -14.32 29.99 -6.94
CA PRO A 373 -14.25 29.67 -5.50
C PRO A 373 -13.91 28.19 -5.23
N LEU A 374 -14.44 27.27 -6.04
CA LEU A 374 -14.12 25.83 -5.93
C LEU A 374 -12.66 25.59 -6.30
N ALA A 375 -12.19 26.19 -7.40
CA ALA A 375 -10.81 26.07 -7.85
C ALA A 375 -9.83 26.60 -6.79
N ALA A 376 -10.14 27.75 -6.20
CA ALA A 376 -9.36 28.35 -5.11
C ALA A 376 -9.30 27.45 -3.88
N MET A 377 -10.43 26.84 -3.49
CA MET A 377 -10.50 25.90 -2.37
C MET A 377 -9.63 24.66 -2.61
N LEU A 378 -9.72 24.03 -3.79
CA LEU A 378 -8.94 22.83 -4.14
C LEU A 378 -7.44 23.11 -4.20
N VAL A 379 -7.04 24.24 -4.77
CA VAL A 379 -5.62 24.63 -4.84
C VAL A 379 -5.07 25.03 -3.47
N THR A 380 -5.86 25.68 -2.62
CA THR A 380 -5.46 25.99 -1.24
C THR A 380 -5.18 24.72 -0.45
N GLU A 381 -6.03 23.70 -0.58
CA GLU A 381 -5.80 22.39 0.05
C GLU A 381 -4.53 21.73 -0.51
N ALA A 382 -4.34 21.76 -1.84
CA ALA A 382 -3.13 21.23 -2.47
C ALA A 382 -1.85 21.93 -1.99
N VAL A 383 -1.89 23.23 -1.67
CA VAL A 383 -0.75 23.99 -1.14
C VAL A 383 -0.57 23.82 0.36
N ARG A 384 -1.61 23.61 1.17
CA ARG A 384 -1.46 23.56 2.64
C ARG A 384 -1.32 22.16 3.21
N GLY A 385 -1.71 21.14 2.46
CA GLY A 385 -1.48 19.74 2.80
C GLY A 385 -2.30 19.28 4.01
N GLY A 386 -3.45 18.65 3.74
CA GLY A 386 -4.26 17.97 4.76
C GLY A 386 -4.82 16.61 4.30
N ASN A 387 -5.10 16.46 2.99
CA ASN A 387 -5.82 15.31 2.46
C ASN A 387 -5.28 14.83 1.10
N GLY A 388 -4.20 14.03 1.10
CA GLY A 388 -3.75 13.27 -0.08
C GLY A 388 -3.56 14.08 -1.38
N SER A 389 -3.50 13.37 -2.52
CA SER A 389 -3.40 13.98 -3.84
C SER A 389 -4.78 14.49 -4.30
N VAL A 390 -5.00 15.80 -4.23
CA VAL A 390 -6.20 16.45 -4.79
C VAL A 390 -6.07 16.59 -6.31
N GLU A 391 -7.11 16.22 -7.05
CA GLU A 391 -7.18 16.47 -8.49
C GLU A 391 -7.20 17.99 -8.75
N LEU A 392 -6.20 18.48 -9.49
CA LEU A 392 -6.02 19.92 -9.69
C LEU A 392 -6.95 20.44 -10.80
N PRO A 393 -7.55 21.63 -10.61
CA PRO A 393 -8.33 22.29 -11.66
C PRO A 393 -7.49 22.60 -12.90
N GLY A 394 -8.13 22.68 -14.07
CA GLY A 394 -7.48 23.10 -15.31
C GLY A 394 -7.01 24.57 -15.29
N ARG A 395 -6.00 24.91 -16.10
CA ARG A 395 -5.38 26.26 -16.14
C ARG A 395 -6.35 27.38 -16.48
N THR A 396 -7.40 27.10 -17.24
CA THR A 396 -8.45 28.05 -17.60
C THR A 396 -9.16 28.62 -16.37
N ALA A 397 -9.24 27.87 -15.28
CA ALA A 397 -9.88 28.29 -14.03
C ALA A 397 -9.21 29.51 -13.37
N PHE A 398 -7.92 29.75 -13.65
CA PHE A 398 -7.13 30.83 -13.05
C PHE A 398 -6.79 31.97 -14.02
N SER A 399 -7.40 31.98 -15.21
CA SER A 399 -7.11 32.97 -16.26
C SER A 399 -7.69 34.39 -15.99
N GLY A 400 -8.46 34.57 -14.91
CA GLY A 400 -9.11 35.81 -14.52
C GLY A 400 -8.54 36.48 -13.24
N PRO A 401 -9.13 37.62 -12.80
CA PRO A 401 -8.68 38.35 -11.62
C PRO A 401 -8.74 37.52 -10.32
N GLU A 402 -9.68 36.59 -10.25
CA GLU A 402 -9.83 35.63 -9.13
C GLU A 402 -8.59 34.72 -9.02
N GLY A 403 -8.04 34.27 -10.15
CA GLY A 403 -6.80 33.48 -10.17
C GLY A 403 -5.58 34.28 -9.73
N GLY A 404 -5.50 35.55 -10.11
CA GLY A 404 -4.46 36.47 -9.62
C GLY A 404 -4.52 36.69 -8.11
N ALA A 405 -5.72 36.76 -7.52
CA ALA A 405 -5.89 36.86 -6.07
C ALA A 405 -5.38 35.59 -5.36
N VAL A 406 -5.73 34.40 -5.86
CA VAL A 406 -5.23 33.12 -5.32
C VAL A 406 -3.70 33.04 -5.41
N ALA A 407 -3.14 33.38 -6.57
CA ALA A 407 -1.69 33.40 -6.79
C ALA A 407 -0.96 34.37 -5.83
N SER A 408 -1.55 35.54 -5.53
CA SER A 408 -0.95 36.51 -4.61
C SER A 408 -0.86 36.00 -3.16
N VAL A 409 -1.80 35.14 -2.75
CA VAL A 409 -1.83 34.55 -1.41
C VAL A 409 -0.93 33.32 -1.33
N LEU A 410 -1.06 32.38 -2.27
CA LEU A 410 -0.38 31.08 -2.22
C LEU A 410 1.02 31.11 -2.81
N GLY A 411 1.33 32.05 -3.72
CA GLY A 411 2.64 32.15 -4.36
C GLY A 411 3.81 32.23 -3.37
N PRO A 412 3.77 33.13 -2.36
CA PRO A 412 4.80 33.18 -1.33
C PRO A 412 4.91 31.90 -0.50
N GLU A 413 3.79 31.24 -0.18
CA GLU A 413 3.77 29.95 0.54
C GLU A 413 4.49 28.86 -0.28
N ILE A 414 4.15 28.74 -1.58
CA ILE A 414 4.76 27.77 -2.51
C ILE A 414 6.26 28.02 -2.65
N LEU A 415 6.68 29.27 -2.89
CA LEU A 415 8.10 29.61 -3.06
C LEU A 415 8.89 29.32 -1.77
N THR A 416 8.33 29.65 -0.61
CA THR A 416 8.95 29.39 0.69
C THR A 416 9.16 27.88 0.90
N GLU A 417 8.14 27.07 0.67
CA GLU A 417 8.21 25.62 0.85
C GLU A 417 9.19 24.98 -0.16
N LEU A 418 9.12 25.36 -1.44
CA LEU A 418 10.07 24.88 -2.46
C LEU A 418 11.52 25.33 -2.16
N SER A 419 11.71 26.48 -1.51
CA SER A 419 13.04 26.98 -1.13
C SER A 419 13.63 26.32 0.13
N GLY A 420 12.81 25.63 0.92
CA GLY A 420 13.16 25.09 2.24
C GLY A 420 14.48 24.32 2.25
N ALA A 421 15.44 24.84 3.03
CA ALA A 421 16.76 24.25 3.22
C ALA A 421 16.78 23.41 4.52
N GLY A 422 16.82 22.09 4.42
CA GLY A 422 17.14 21.25 5.59
C GLY A 422 16.73 19.77 5.49
N THR A 423 15.60 19.48 4.86
CA THR A 423 15.10 18.11 4.64
C THR A 423 14.39 18.10 3.29
N GLY A 424 14.76 17.17 2.40
CA GLY A 424 14.09 17.04 1.10
C GLY A 424 12.58 16.86 1.31
N LEU A 425 11.78 17.69 0.65
CA LEU A 425 10.34 17.44 0.53
C LEU A 425 10.13 16.07 -0.09
N GLU A 426 9.07 15.37 0.32
CA GLU A 426 8.68 14.14 -0.36
C GLU A 426 8.49 14.39 -1.87
N VAL A 427 8.80 13.39 -2.69
CA VAL A 427 8.70 13.49 -4.16
C VAL A 427 7.29 13.93 -4.58
N ALA A 428 6.25 13.31 -4.01
CA ALA A 428 4.86 13.63 -4.28
C ALA A 428 4.55 15.11 -3.98
N ARG A 429 5.05 15.61 -2.84
CA ARG A 429 4.85 16.99 -2.41
C ARG A 429 5.53 17.99 -3.34
N THR A 430 6.78 17.72 -3.73
CA THR A 430 7.54 18.58 -4.65
C THR A 430 6.84 18.66 -6.02
N VAL A 431 6.40 17.52 -6.55
CA VAL A 431 5.67 17.46 -7.83
C VAL A 431 4.36 18.25 -7.75
N GLN A 432 3.59 18.08 -6.67
CA GLN A 432 2.34 18.81 -6.45
C GLN A 432 2.56 20.33 -6.43
N LEU A 433 3.54 20.82 -5.68
CA LEU A 433 3.84 22.24 -5.60
C LEU A 433 4.28 22.84 -6.94
N LEU A 434 5.10 22.12 -7.73
CA LEU A 434 5.50 22.57 -9.07
C LEU A 434 4.32 22.63 -10.05
N ARG A 435 3.39 21.68 -9.96
CA ARG A 435 2.14 21.70 -10.75
C ARG A 435 1.28 22.89 -10.38
N VAL A 436 1.09 23.15 -9.08
CA VAL A 436 0.32 24.29 -8.59
C VAL A 436 0.99 25.63 -8.96
N ALA A 437 2.32 25.73 -8.84
CA ALA A 437 3.06 26.93 -9.22
C ALA A 437 2.78 27.31 -10.68
N ARG A 438 2.82 26.32 -11.59
CA ARG A 438 2.49 26.52 -12.99
C ARG A 438 1.03 26.90 -13.23
N LEU A 439 0.13 26.26 -12.51
CA LEU A 439 -1.31 26.53 -12.58
C LEU A 439 -1.61 28.00 -12.23
N LEU A 440 -0.97 28.52 -11.18
CA LEU A 440 -1.10 29.89 -10.69
C LEU A 440 -0.19 30.90 -11.40
N GLY A 441 0.70 30.46 -12.30
CA GLY A 441 1.65 31.33 -12.98
C GLY A 441 2.74 31.90 -12.06
N VAL A 442 3.06 31.21 -10.96
CA VAL A 442 4.15 31.55 -10.05
C VAL A 442 5.48 31.21 -10.73
N ASP A 443 6.38 32.19 -10.80
CA ASP A 443 7.71 32.00 -11.39
C ASP A 443 8.63 31.23 -10.42
N CYS A 444 9.10 30.07 -10.85
CA CYS A 444 10.03 29.22 -10.11
C CYS A 444 11.41 29.11 -10.79
N ALA A 445 11.71 29.90 -11.82
CA ALA A 445 12.91 29.75 -12.64
C ALA A 445 14.21 29.78 -11.82
N GLU A 446 14.31 30.68 -10.84
CA GLU A 446 15.50 30.81 -9.98
C GLU A 446 15.64 29.65 -8.98
N LEU A 447 14.52 29.07 -8.54
CA LEU A 447 14.50 27.96 -7.58
C LEU A 447 14.69 26.59 -8.25
N LEU A 448 14.31 26.47 -9.53
CA LEU A 448 14.25 25.21 -10.25
C LEU A 448 15.55 24.38 -10.19
N PRO A 449 16.77 24.95 -10.37
CA PRO A 449 18.01 24.18 -10.27
C PRO A 449 18.21 23.53 -8.89
N SER A 450 17.85 24.25 -7.82
CA SER A 450 17.96 23.79 -6.44
C SER A 450 16.92 22.73 -6.11
N VAL A 451 15.66 22.95 -6.54
CA VAL A 451 14.56 21.99 -6.37
C VAL A 451 14.86 20.70 -7.11
N VAL A 452 15.27 20.77 -8.38
CA VAL A 452 15.63 19.60 -9.18
C VAL A 452 16.87 18.88 -8.62
N GLY A 453 17.85 19.63 -8.12
CA GLY A 453 19.02 19.06 -7.46
C GLY A 453 18.69 18.21 -6.23
N ARG A 454 17.58 18.50 -5.54
CA ARG A 454 17.05 17.65 -4.44
C ARG A 454 16.11 16.55 -4.95
N LEU A 455 15.27 16.85 -5.93
CA LEU A 455 14.29 15.92 -6.48
C LEU A 455 14.96 14.74 -7.18
N ALA A 456 15.99 14.98 -7.99
CA ALA A 456 16.61 13.92 -8.80
C ALA A 456 17.20 12.78 -7.96
N PRO A 457 18.00 13.01 -6.89
CA PRO A 457 18.43 11.95 -5.98
C PRO A 457 17.25 11.27 -5.26
N ALA A 458 16.24 12.03 -4.83
CA ALA A 458 15.08 11.49 -4.12
C ALA A 458 14.25 10.52 -4.99
N LEU A 459 14.26 10.68 -6.32
CA LEU A 459 13.64 9.73 -7.25
C LEU A 459 14.35 8.37 -7.32
N LEU A 460 15.65 8.33 -6.98
CA LEU A 460 16.48 7.11 -7.03
C LEU A 460 16.42 6.29 -5.73
N GLU A 461 15.85 6.84 -4.67
CA GLU A 461 15.65 6.13 -3.40
C GLU A 461 14.89 4.81 -3.64
N PRO A 462 15.36 3.69 -3.03
CA PRO A 462 14.77 2.38 -3.24
C PRO A 462 13.34 2.36 -2.71
N GLY A 463 12.41 1.92 -3.55
CA GLY A 463 11.01 1.71 -3.19
C GLY A 463 10.45 0.53 -3.96
N ASP A 464 9.66 -0.30 -3.27
CA ASP A 464 9.01 -1.46 -3.86
C ASP A 464 7.76 -1.04 -4.65
N GLY A 465 7.63 -1.54 -5.87
CA GLY A 465 6.46 -1.31 -6.74
C GLY A 465 6.47 -0.01 -7.54
N GLU A 466 5.38 0.25 -8.24
CA GLU A 466 5.18 1.51 -8.98
C GLU A 466 4.95 2.67 -7.99
N PRO A 467 5.70 3.79 -8.13
CA PRO A 467 5.52 4.91 -7.23
C PRO A 467 4.19 5.62 -7.49
N GLY A 468 3.40 5.86 -6.44
CA GLY A 468 2.14 6.61 -6.55
C GLY A 468 2.28 8.04 -7.09
N TRP A 469 3.49 8.62 -7.06
CA TRP A 469 3.80 9.93 -7.65
C TRP A 469 4.15 9.88 -9.15
N GLY A 470 4.33 8.70 -9.75
CA GLY A 470 4.78 8.51 -11.13
C GLY A 470 3.89 9.20 -12.17
N PRO A 471 2.56 8.99 -12.17
CA PRO A 471 1.66 9.66 -13.12
C PRO A 471 1.73 11.18 -13.05
N ALA A 472 1.71 11.75 -11.83
CA ALA A 472 1.79 13.20 -11.62
C ALA A 472 3.13 13.80 -12.08
N LEU A 473 4.23 13.05 -11.95
CA LEU A 473 5.54 13.46 -12.47
C LEU A 473 5.54 13.51 -14.00
N LEU A 474 4.95 12.51 -14.67
CA LEU A 474 4.88 12.47 -16.13
C LEU A 474 4.02 13.61 -16.67
N GLU A 475 2.87 13.87 -16.07
CA GLU A 475 2.03 15.04 -16.39
C GLU A 475 2.81 16.35 -16.21
N LEU A 476 3.53 16.51 -15.10
CA LEU A 476 4.38 17.67 -14.86
C LEU A 476 5.43 17.87 -15.95
N MET A 477 6.10 16.80 -16.39
CA MET A 477 7.14 16.85 -17.42
C MET A 477 6.58 17.14 -18.82
N ASP A 478 5.35 16.68 -19.11
CA ASP A 478 4.66 16.98 -20.36
C ASP A 478 4.25 18.45 -20.44
N GLU A 479 3.69 18.97 -19.34
CA GLU A 479 3.19 20.35 -19.26
C GLU A 479 4.28 21.42 -19.11
N GLN A 480 5.43 21.07 -18.51
CA GLN A 480 6.50 22.00 -18.16
C GLN A 480 7.85 21.62 -18.77
N PHE A 481 8.14 22.21 -19.93
CA PHE A 481 9.39 21.99 -20.67
C PHE A 481 10.65 22.27 -19.84
N ASP A 482 10.67 23.34 -19.05
CA ASP A 482 11.84 23.72 -18.25
C ASP A 482 12.11 22.71 -17.13
N VAL A 483 11.06 22.24 -16.44
CA VAL A 483 11.16 21.19 -15.41
C VAL A 483 11.68 19.90 -16.02
N ARG A 484 11.12 19.47 -17.15
CA ARG A 484 11.58 18.27 -17.87
C ARG A 484 13.06 18.39 -18.23
N THR A 485 13.47 19.49 -18.85
CA THR A 485 14.86 19.70 -19.29
C THR A 485 15.84 19.70 -18.12
N ALA A 486 15.48 20.41 -17.03
CA ALA A 486 16.30 20.49 -15.83
C ALA A 486 16.38 19.13 -15.12
N LEU A 487 15.27 18.41 -14.97
CA LEU A 487 15.21 17.12 -14.29
C LEU A 487 15.98 16.05 -15.05
N LEU A 488 15.78 15.94 -16.37
CA LEU A 488 16.53 15.01 -17.21
C LEU A 488 18.04 15.33 -17.18
N GLY A 489 18.42 16.61 -17.26
CA GLY A 489 19.82 17.03 -17.13
C GLY A 489 20.42 16.77 -15.74
N ALA A 490 19.61 16.77 -14.67
CA ALA A 490 20.08 16.41 -13.34
C ALA A 490 20.25 14.90 -13.17
N LEU A 491 19.29 14.10 -13.66
CA LEU A 491 19.39 12.65 -13.66
C LEU A 491 20.58 12.16 -14.49
N ASP A 492 20.82 12.76 -15.66
CA ASP A 492 21.97 12.43 -16.51
C ASP A 492 23.32 12.74 -15.84
N ARG A 493 23.39 13.82 -15.05
CA ARG A 493 24.59 14.13 -14.23
C ARG A 493 24.81 13.18 -13.06
N ILE A 494 23.73 12.61 -12.50
CA ILE A 494 23.81 11.65 -11.38
C ILE A 494 24.14 10.24 -11.89
N ALA A 495 23.68 9.89 -13.11
CA ALA A 495 23.80 8.56 -13.67
C ALA A 495 25.23 7.96 -13.65
N PRO A 496 26.33 8.69 -13.90
CA PRO A 496 27.68 8.12 -13.74
C PRO A 496 28.04 7.68 -12.31
N GLN A 497 27.40 8.28 -11.29
CA GLN A 497 27.64 7.97 -9.88
C GLN A 497 26.72 6.85 -9.38
N ASP A 498 25.47 6.79 -9.87
CA ASP A 498 24.51 5.74 -9.56
C ASP A 498 23.77 5.23 -10.82
N PRO A 499 24.46 4.47 -11.70
CA PRO A 499 23.85 4.02 -12.96
C PRO A 499 22.67 3.07 -12.73
N SER A 500 22.78 2.20 -11.72
CA SER A 500 21.78 1.17 -11.41
C SER A 500 20.53 1.75 -10.74
N GLY A 501 20.67 2.80 -9.92
CA GLY A 501 19.52 3.55 -9.41
C GLY A 501 18.72 4.18 -10.54
N VAL A 502 19.39 4.78 -11.52
CA VAL A 502 18.74 5.39 -12.69
C VAL A 502 18.10 4.33 -13.59
N GLU A 503 18.77 3.21 -13.87
CA GLU A 503 18.19 2.08 -14.61
C GLU A 503 16.89 1.58 -13.94
N ARG A 504 16.90 1.41 -12.61
CA ARG A 504 15.72 1.00 -11.84
C ARG A 504 14.61 2.04 -11.91
N LEU A 505 14.92 3.33 -11.81
CA LEU A 505 13.93 4.41 -11.97
C LEU A 505 13.25 4.33 -13.33
N LEU A 506 14.03 4.20 -14.42
CA LEU A 506 13.51 4.13 -15.79
C LEU A 506 12.67 2.87 -16.02
N GLY A 507 12.96 1.78 -15.32
CA GLY A 507 12.13 0.57 -15.33
C GLY A 507 10.77 0.73 -14.64
N ARG A 508 10.63 1.66 -13.69
CA ARG A 508 9.38 1.95 -12.96
C ARG A 508 8.57 3.10 -13.55
N VAL A 509 9.25 4.09 -14.13
CA VAL A 509 8.64 5.32 -14.64
C VAL A 509 9.19 5.61 -16.04
N PRO A 510 8.35 5.57 -17.10
CA PRO A 510 8.79 5.78 -18.48
C PRO A 510 9.04 7.27 -18.77
N LEU A 511 10.20 7.79 -18.33
CA LEU A 511 10.54 9.20 -18.50
C LEU A 511 10.63 9.60 -19.99
N PRO A 512 9.97 10.70 -20.42
CA PRO A 512 9.94 11.11 -21.82
C PRO A 512 11.17 11.96 -22.17
N PHE A 513 12.25 11.32 -22.62
CA PHE A 513 13.39 12.02 -23.23
C PHE A 513 13.46 11.74 -24.74
N THR A 514 13.37 12.81 -25.53
CA THR A 514 13.54 12.78 -27.00
C THR A 514 15.01 12.93 -27.37
N GLY A 515 15.40 12.42 -28.54
CA GLY A 515 16.79 12.44 -29.01
C GLY A 515 17.44 13.82 -29.20
N THR A 516 16.71 14.91 -28.93
CA THR A 516 17.11 16.31 -29.11
C THR A 516 18.09 16.82 -28.07
N GLN A 517 18.01 16.34 -26.81
CA GLN A 517 18.96 16.70 -25.76
C GLN A 517 20.09 15.66 -25.69
N ALA A 518 21.32 16.12 -25.52
CA ALA A 518 22.47 15.26 -25.24
C ALA A 518 22.35 14.74 -23.80
N LEU A 519 21.84 13.52 -23.65
CA LEU A 519 21.65 12.81 -22.38
C LEU A 519 22.30 11.42 -22.49
N PRO A 520 23.63 11.36 -22.66
CA PRO A 520 24.34 10.12 -22.96
C PRO A 520 24.11 9.07 -21.88
N HIS A 521 24.17 9.44 -20.61
CA HIS A 521 24.09 8.49 -19.50
C HIS A 521 22.66 7.97 -19.30
N LEU A 522 21.63 8.80 -19.45
CA LEU A 522 20.24 8.32 -19.39
C LEU A 522 19.91 7.36 -20.53
N ARG A 523 20.40 7.61 -21.74
CA ARG A 523 20.23 6.68 -22.88
C ARG A 523 20.90 5.34 -22.61
N MET A 524 22.07 5.36 -21.98
CA MET A 524 22.77 4.15 -21.54
C MET A 524 21.94 3.36 -20.51
N CYS A 525 21.44 4.03 -19.47
CA CYS A 525 20.60 3.39 -18.44
C CYS A 525 19.30 2.82 -19.03
N ALA A 526 18.70 3.48 -20.02
CA ALA A 526 17.50 2.99 -20.71
C ALA A 526 17.76 1.76 -21.60
N GLU A 527 18.92 1.69 -22.27
CA GLU A 527 19.30 0.55 -23.11
C GLU A 527 19.79 -0.66 -22.28
N ALA A 528 20.27 -0.44 -21.05
CA ALA A 528 20.93 -1.46 -20.24
C ALA A 528 20.11 -2.76 -20.06
N PRO A 529 18.79 -2.74 -19.77
CA PRO A 529 18.00 -3.96 -19.66
C PRO A 529 17.98 -4.76 -20.98
N GLY A 530 17.82 -4.08 -22.12
CA GLY A 530 17.84 -4.68 -23.45
C GLY A 530 19.21 -5.24 -23.83
N ALA A 531 20.28 -4.55 -23.43
CA ALA A 531 21.65 -5.02 -23.61
C ALA A 531 21.95 -6.29 -22.81
N LYS A 532 21.62 -6.30 -21.51
CA LYS A 532 21.80 -7.46 -20.63
C LYS A 532 21.00 -8.67 -21.12
N ALA A 533 19.74 -8.48 -21.50
CA ALA A 533 18.90 -9.56 -22.00
C ALA A 533 19.37 -10.10 -23.37
N GLY A 534 19.76 -9.20 -24.29
CA GLY A 534 20.11 -9.58 -25.65
C GLY A 534 21.52 -10.16 -25.80
N CYS A 535 22.45 -9.88 -24.88
CA CYS A 535 23.82 -10.40 -24.90
C CYS A 535 24.02 -11.60 -23.96
N GLY A 536 23.07 -11.86 -23.05
CA GLY A 536 23.13 -13.02 -22.16
C GLY A 536 24.37 -12.99 -21.27
N ALA A 537 25.24 -14.00 -21.41
CA ALA A 537 26.50 -14.09 -20.66
C ALA A 537 27.64 -13.20 -21.22
N ASP A 538 27.48 -12.63 -22.43
CA ASP A 538 28.47 -11.74 -23.04
C ASP A 538 28.38 -10.33 -22.47
N ARG A 539 29.06 -10.11 -21.33
CA ARG A 539 29.11 -8.80 -20.66
C ARG A 539 29.83 -7.74 -21.49
N VAL A 540 30.84 -8.10 -22.27
CA VAL A 540 31.58 -7.15 -23.13
C VAL A 540 30.70 -6.68 -24.30
N GLY A 541 29.95 -7.58 -24.92
CA GLY A 541 28.93 -7.23 -25.91
C GLY A 541 27.86 -6.30 -25.33
N ALA A 542 27.43 -6.53 -24.09
CA ALA A 542 26.49 -5.65 -23.39
C ALA A 542 27.07 -4.23 -23.20
N VAL A 543 28.35 -4.10 -22.79
CA VAL A 543 29.03 -2.80 -22.70
C VAL A 543 29.04 -2.07 -24.04
N HIS A 544 29.44 -2.75 -25.12
CA HIS A 544 29.48 -2.11 -26.44
C HIS A 544 28.11 -1.63 -26.90
N ARG A 545 27.04 -2.37 -26.59
CA ARG A 545 25.67 -1.97 -26.90
C ARG A 545 25.26 -0.72 -26.11
N VAL A 546 25.53 -0.70 -24.80
CA VAL A 546 25.20 0.44 -23.94
C VAL A 546 26.02 1.68 -24.33
N LEU A 547 27.32 1.55 -24.58
CA LEU A 547 28.17 2.64 -25.07
C LEU A 547 27.67 3.22 -26.40
N ARG A 548 27.18 2.37 -27.31
CA ARG A 548 26.57 2.83 -28.57
C ARG A 548 25.32 3.67 -28.33
N ALA A 549 24.51 3.33 -27.32
CA ALA A 549 23.30 4.09 -26.98
C ALA A 549 23.60 5.49 -26.43
N ALA A 550 24.76 5.69 -25.81
CA ALA A 550 25.22 7.02 -25.40
C ALA A 550 25.27 8.01 -26.57
N GLY A 551 25.55 7.52 -27.79
CA GLY A 551 25.75 8.33 -28.99
C GLY A 551 27.00 9.19 -28.94
N MET A 552 27.87 8.99 -27.95
CA MET A 552 29.12 9.70 -27.74
C MET A 552 30.26 8.69 -27.54
N SER A 553 31.44 9.05 -28.03
CA SER A 553 32.62 8.22 -27.85
C SER A 553 33.18 8.38 -26.43
N PRO A 554 33.70 7.30 -25.79
CA PRO A 554 34.47 7.37 -24.55
C PRO A 554 35.65 8.36 -24.57
N PHE A 555 36.16 8.71 -25.75
CA PHE A 555 37.20 9.73 -25.90
C PHE A 555 36.67 11.15 -25.72
N ALA A 556 35.43 11.41 -26.14
CA ALA A 556 34.80 12.73 -26.05
C ALA A 556 34.12 12.95 -24.70
N GLU A 557 33.53 11.90 -24.12
CA GLU A 557 32.91 11.91 -22.80
C GLU A 557 33.35 10.67 -22.01
N PRO A 558 34.46 10.73 -21.26
CA PRO A 558 34.98 9.57 -20.53
C PRO A 558 34.04 8.97 -19.49
N LEU A 559 33.13 9.77 -18.89
CA LEU A 559 32.23 9.26 -17.84
C LEU A 559 31.23 8.21 -18.37
N VAL A 560 31.04 8.09 -19.69
CA VAL A 560 30.26 6.99 -20.26
C VAL A 560 30.87 5.63 -19.90
N LEU A 561 32.21 5.52 -19.81
CA LEU A 561 32.85 4.27 -19.38
C LEU A 561 32.45 3.89 -17.95
N ARG A 562 32.43 4.87 -17.05
CA ARG A 562 32.00 4.66 -15.66
C ARG A 562 30.56 4.17 -15.60
N THR A 563 29.69 4.78 -16.40
CA THR A 563 28.27 4.43 -16.49
C THR A 563 28.10 3.01 -17.03
N ALA A 564 28.79 2.65 -18.12
CA ALA A 564 28.72 1.31 -18.71
C ALA A 564 29.22 0.23 -17.74
N VAL A 565 30.34 0.48 -17.04
CA VAL A 565 30.89 -0.46 -16.06
C VAL A 565 29.92 -0.69 -14.91
N GLY A 566 29.35 0.40 -14.35
CA GLY A 566 28.39 0.29 -13.25
C GLY A 566 27.08 -0.40 -13.64
N LEU A 567 26.62 -0.25 -14.89
CA LEU A 567 25.42 -0.94 -15.38
C LEU A 567 25.66 -2.45 -15.57
N VAL A 568 26.79 -2.84 -16.16
CA VAL A 568 27.03 -4.24 -16.56
C VAL A 568 27.57 -5.11 -15.42
N TRP A 569 28.47 -4.56 -14.59
CA TRP A 569 29.11 -5.29 -13.49
C TRP A 569 28.62 -4.86 -12.10
N GLU A 570 27.35 -4.43 -11.99
CA GLU A 570 26.70 -4.20 -10.69
C GLU A 570 26.75 -5.47 -9.81
N LYS A 571 26.50 -6.63 -10.43
CA LYS A 571 26.46 -7.93 -9.77
C LYS A 571 27.56 -8.84 -10.31
N GLY A 572 28.65 -8.94 -9.56
CA GLY A 572 29.76 -9.85 -9.84
C GLY A 572 31.01 -9.14 -10.37
N ALA A 573 32.17 -9.71 -10.04
CA ALA A 573 33.45 -9.15 -10.44
C ALA A 573 33.66 -9.26 -11.96
N MET A 574 34.41 -8.29 -12.49
CA MET A 574 34.97 -8.30 -13.83
C MET A 574 36.11 -9.32 -13.88
N THR A 575 36.19 -10.13 -14.95
CA THR A 575 37.31 -11.07 -15.13
C THR A 575 38.52 -10.37 -15.75
N ALA A 576 39.71 -10.97 -15.66
CA ALA A 576 40.91 -10.40 -16.26
C ALA A 576 40.79 -10.26 -17.79
N GLY A 577 40.24 -11.27 -18.47
CA GLY A 577 39.99 -11.19 -19.92
C GLY A 577 38.99 -10.09 -20.31
N GLU A 578 37.90 -9.91 -19.54
CA GLU A 578 36.94 -8.82 -19.77
C GLU A 578 37.59 -7.45 -19.53
N ALA A 579 38.39 -7.32 -18.48
CA ALA A 579 39.11 -6.09 -18.15
C ALA A 579 40.13 -5.71 -19.23
N ARG A 580 40.83 -6.69 -19.80
CA ARG A 580 41.78 -6.47 -20.89
C ARG A 580 41.08 -5.99 -22.16
N LEU A 581 39.98 -6.64 -22.57
CA LEU A 581 39.16 -6.18 -23.70
C LEU A 581 38.61 -4.78 -23.50
N LEU A 582 38.20 -4.45 -22.26
CA LEU A 582 37.71 -3.11 -21.91
C LEU A 582 38.84 -2.07 -21.99
N LEU A 583 40.05 -2.42 -21.53
CA LEU A 583 41.24 -1.57 -21.63
C LEU A 583 41.68 -1.34 -23.08
N GLU A 584 41.48 -2.31 -23.98
CA GLU A 584 41.74 -2.15 -25.41
C GLU A 584 40.70 -1.26 -26.11
N ALA A 585 39.46 -1.22 -25.59
CA ALA A 585 38.37 -0.46 -26.17
C ALA A 585 38.45 1.05 -25.93
N ALA A 586 39.26 1.51 -24.98
CA ALA A 586 39.44 2.94 -24.67
C ALA A 586 40.87 3.27 -24.21
N THR A 587 41.26 4.54 -24.33
CA THR A 587 42.59 4.98 -23.89
C THR A 587 42.72 4.97 -22.36
N SER A 588 43.95 4.77 -21.86
CA SER A 588 44.25 4.88 -20.42
C SER A 588 43.75 6.21 -19.83
N ASP A 589 43.84 7.33 -20.55
CA ASP A 589 43.32 8.63 -20.10
C ASP A 589 41.81 8.62 -19.85
N ALA A 590 41.04 8.00 -20.75
CA ALA A 590 39.60 7.87 -20.57
C ALA A 590 39.27 7.02 -19.33
N HIS A 591 40.00 5.94 -19.10
CA HIS A 591 39.87 5.12 -17.88
C HIS A 591 40.23 5.89 -16.60
N ARG A 592 41.24 6.76 -16.66
CA ARG A 592 41.61 7.65 -15.53
C ARG A 592 40.51 8.64 -15.21
N THR A 593 40.04 9.38 -16.20
CA THR A 593 38.96 10.36 -16.01
C THR A 593 37.66 9.70 -15.55
N ALA A 594 37.35 8.51 -16.07
CA ALA A 594 36.19 7.73 -15.66
C ALA A 594 36.34 7.07 -14.27
N GLY A 595 37.56 6.99 -13.72
CA GLY A 595 37.85 6.25 -12.50
C GLY A 595 37.64 4.74 -12.62
N THR A 596 37.65 4.18 -13.83
CA THR A 596 37.39 2.75 -14.07
C THR A 596 38.63 1.88 -13.96
N TRP A 597 39.83 2.48 -13.93
CA TRP A 597 41.10 1.77 -13.80
C TRP A 597 41.20 0.92 -12.52
N SER A 598 40.57 1.34 -11.42
CA SER A 598 40.54 0.58 -10.16
C SER A 598 39.79 -0.74 -10.30
N HIS A 599 38.74 -0.78 -11.12
CA HIS A 599 38.03 -2.02 -11.46
C HIS A 599 38.90 -2.97 -12.28
N LEU A 600 39.75 -2.43 -13.17
CA LEU A 600 40.70 -3.23 -13.96
C LEU A 600 41.79 -3.83 -13.05
N VAL A 601 42.32 -3.06 -12.10
CA VAL A 601 43.28 -3.53 -11.09
C VAL A 601 42.66 -4.63 -10.23
N ALA A 602 41.44 -4.42 -9.73
CA ALA A 602 40.72 -5.43 -8.97
C ALA A 602 40.49 -6.73 -9.77
N ALA A 603 40.22 -6.63 -11.08
CA ALA A 603 40.06 -7.79 -11.96
C ALA A 603 41.37 -8.57 -12.11
N ALA A 604 42.51 -7.90 -12.23
CA ALA A 604 43.83 -8.55 -12.31
C ALA A 604 44.20 -9.26 -10.99
N LEU A 605 44.03 -8.57 -9.85
CA LEU A 605 44.40 -9.11 -8.53
C LEU A 605 43.45 -10.19 -8.00
N GLY A 606 42.18 -10.14 -8.42
CA GLY A 606 41.17 -11.13 -8.05
C GLY A 606 41.06 -12.33 -9.00
N ALA A 607 41.88 -12.39 -10.05
CA ALA A 607 41.85 -13.47 -11.02
C ALA A 607 42.34 -14.80 -10.40
N PRO A 608 41.72 -15.96 -10.73
CA PRO A 608 42.21 -17.26 -10.30
C PRO A 608 43.61 -17.56 -10.83
N ALA A 609 44.44 -18.28 -10.08
CA ALA A 609 45.84 -18.61 -10.43
C ALA A 609 46.03 -19.31 -11.80
N THR A 610 44.96 -19.89 -12.35
CA THR A 610 44.92 -20.55 -13.66
C THR A 610 44.57 -19.61 -14.82
N ASP A 611 44.16 -18.38 -14.55
CA ASP A 611 43.82 -17.38 -15.57
C ASP A 611 45.09 -16.87 -16.27
N GLU A 612 45.21 -17.13 -17.56
CA GLU A 612 46.38 -16.72 -18.34
C GLU A 612 46.36 -15.24 -18.71
N GLU A 613 45.21 -14.58 -18.64
CA GLU A 613 45.05 -13.16 -18.99
C GLU A 613 45.47 -12.23 -17.86
N ALA A 614 45.48 -12.69 -16.60
CA ALA A 614 45.79 -11.82 -15.45
C ALA A 614 47.23 -11.27 -15.46
N PRO A 615 48.28 -12.07 -15.76
CA PRO A 615 49.64 -11.56 -15.94
C PRO A 615 49.79 -10.57 -17.11
N GLU A 616 49.10 -10.79 -18.22
CA GLU A 616 49.10 -9.88 -19.38
C GLU A 616 48.41 -8.55 -19.04
N LEU A 617 47.24 -8.61 -18.41
CA LEU A 617 46.53 -7.43 -17.93
C LEU A 617 47.37 -6.64 -16.92
N ALA A 618 48.07 -7.31 -16.00
CA ALA A 618 48.93 -6.64 -15.04
C ALA A 618 50.06 -5.85 -15.72
N HIS A 619 50.66 -6.41 -16.78
CA HIS A 619 51.65 -5.72 -17.59
C HIS A 619 51.06 -4.46 -18.25
N ASP A 620 49.90 -4.59 -18.89
CA ASP A 620 49.22 -3.48 -19.56
C ASP A 620 48.83 -2.37 -18.57
N LEU A 621 48.39 -2.74 -17.35
CA LEU A 621 48.04 -1.80 -16.29
C LEU A 621 49.27 -1.04 -15.75
N LEU A 622 50.38 -1.73 -15.48
CA LEU A 622 51.62 -1.11 -15.00
C LEU A 622 52.19 -0.11 -16.03
N ARG A 623 51.98 -0.37 -17.32
CA ARG A 623 52.37 0.52 -18.42
C ARG A 623 51.40 1.69 -18.59
N GLY A 624 50.09 1.43 -18.50
CA GLY A 624 49.04 2.41 -18.75
C GLY A 624 48.77 3.38 -17.60
N PHE A 625 49.00 2.97 -16.35
CA PHE A 625 48.66 3.72 -15.14
C PHE A 625 49.83 3.84 -14.14
N PRO A 626 51.01 4.32 -14.57
CA PRO A 626 52.21 4.31 -13.74
C PRO A 626 52.15 5.27 -12.54
N GLN A 627 51.29 6.29 -12.58
CA GLN A 627 51.17 7.30 -11.52
C GLN A 627 50.04 6.98 -10.54
N GLU A 628 49.01 6.26 -11.00
CA GLU A 628 47.81 5.92 -10.24
C GLU A 628 48.03 4.67 -9.39
N ILE A 629 48.80 3.70 -9.91
CA ILE A 629 49.08 2.42 -9.26
C ILE A 629 50.36 2.54 -8.42
N ALA A 630 50.22 2.55 -7.09
CA ALA A 630 51.32 2.74 -6.16
C ALA A 630 51.32 1.72 -5.01
N GLY A 631 52.43 1.68 -4.27
CA GLY A 631 52.58 0.90 -3.05
C GLY A 631 52.31 -0.59 -3.25
N ARG A 632 51.43 -1.14 -2.41
CA ARG A 632 51.10 -2.56 -2.34
C ARG A 632 50.47 -3.09 -3.63
N GLU A 633 49.51 -2.39 -4.22
CA GLU A 633 48.85 -2.82 -5.47
C GLU A 633 49.85 -2.91 -6.62
N ARG A 634 50.78 -1.94 -6.69
CA ARG A 634 51.86 -1.98 -7.67
C ARG A 634 52.75 -3.21 -7.50
N ALA A 635 53.15 -3.52 -6.26
CA ALA A 635 53.98 -4.68 -5.97
C ALA A 635 53.25 -6.01 -6.30
N ALA A 636 51.94 -6.10 -6.04
CA ALA A 636 51.13 -7.25 -6.39
C ALA A 636 50.99 -7.44 -7.92
N LEU A 637 50.79 -6.36 -8.67
CA LEU A 637 50.79 -6.40 -10.14
C LEU A 637 52.18 -6.75 -10.70
N LEU A 638 53.26 -6.31 -10.06
CA LEU A 638 54.64 -6.69 -10.45
C LEU A 638 54.91 -8.19 -10.22
N LEU A 639 54.26 -8.84 -9.24
CA LEU A 639 54.30 -10.30 -9.10
C LEU A 639 53.61 -11.01 -10.26
N LEU A 640 52.48 -10.47 -10.73
CA LEU A 640 51.78 -11.00 -11.91
C LEU A 640 52.60 -10.78 -13.18
N ASP A 641 53.17 -9.59 -13.41
CA ASP A 641 54.05 -9.33 -14.57
C ASP A 641 55.32 -10.19 -14.50
N PHE A 642 55.87 -10.45 -13.30
CA PHE A 642 56.95 -11.42 -13.12
C PHE A 642 56.54 -12.83 -13.55
N ALA A 643 55.32 -13.28 -13.23
CA ALA A 643 54.82 -14.57 -13.71
C ALA A 643 54.76 -14.63 -15.25
N ARG A 644 54.38 -13.52 -15.91
CA ARG A 644 54.39 -13.36 -17.36
C ARG A 644 55.80 -13.46 -17.95
N GLU A 645 56.75 -12.74 -17.37
CA GLU A 645 58.15 -12.74 -17.78
C GLU A 645 58.76 -14.15 -17.71
N ILE A 646 58.47 -14.90 -16.63
CA ILE A 646 58.95 -16.27 -16.42
C ILE A 646 58.36 -17.22 -17.46
N ARG A 647 57.05 -17.13 -17.75
CA ARG A 647 56.39 -17.96 -18.77
C ARG A 647 56.89 -17.67 -20.18
N SER A 648 57.26 -16.42 -20.44
CA SER A 648 57.75 -15.95 -21.75
C SER A 648 59.27 -16.08 -21.91
N ASP A 649 59.98 -16.61 -20.91
CA ASP A 649 61.45 -16.73 -20.89
C ASP A 649 62.19 -15.39 -21.07
N THR A 650 61.62 -14.32 -20.53
CA THR A 650 62.18 -12.95 -20.59
C THR A 650 62.62 -12.41 -19.23
N ALA A 651 62.38 -13.16 -18.15
CA ALA A 651 62.75 -12.77 -16.80
C ALA A 651 64.27 -12.71 -16.62
N ALA A 652 64.78 -11.60 -16.09
CA ALA A 652 66.16 -11.51 -15.62
C ALA A 652 66.44 -12.54 -14.50
N PRO A 653 67.69 -13.03 -14.35
CA PRO A 653 68.09 -13.94 -13.27
C PRO A 653 67.76 -13.40 -11.86
N GLU A 654 67.93 -14.24 -10.85
CA GLU A 654 67.58 -14.02 -9.43
C GLU A 654 66.07 -14.15 -9.16
N TRP A 655 65.43 -15.15 -9.76
CA TRP A 655 63.97 -15.36 -9.74
C TRP A 655 63.42 -15.52 -8.33
N ALA A 656 64.04 -16.37 -7.51
CA ALA A 656 63.58 -16.65 -6.15
C ALA A 656 63.72 -15.43 -5.22
N GLU A 657 64.80 -14.66 -5.36
CA GLU A 657 65.02 -13.44 -4.57
C GLU A 657 64.08 -12.31 -4.99
N ARG A 658 63.91 -12.10 -6.31
CA ARG A 658 62.99 -11.12 -6.86
C ARG A 658 61.55 -11.40 -6.45
N ALA A 659 61.08 -12.64 -6.54
CA ALA A 659 59.73 -13.02 -6.13
C ALA A 659 59.48 -12.75 -4.63
N ARG A 660 60.48 -12.98 -3.78
CA ARG A 660 60.39 -12.69 -2.33
C ARG A 660 60.41 -11.20 -2.02
N ALA A 661 61.25 -10.42 -2.72
CA ALA A 661 61.28 -8.97 -2.58
C ALA A 661 59.94 -8.35 -2.98
N LEU A 662 59.40 -8.74 -4.13
CA LEU A 662 58.09 -8.29 -4.60
C LEU A 662 56.94 -8.71 -3.66
N ARG A 663 56.98 -9.94 -3.13
CA ARG A 663 56.02 -10.40 -2.10
C ARG A 663 56.05 -9.50 -0.86
N LYS A 664 57.23 -9.22 -0.34
CA LYS A 664 57.41 -8.39 0.86
C LYS A 664 56.79 -7.00 0.69
N ASP A 665 56.95 -6.40 -0.49
CA ASP A 665 56.42 -5.07 -0.79
C ASP A 665 54.90 -5.08 -1.07
N ALA A 666 54.32 -6.24 -1.39
CA ALA A 666 52.91 -6.43 -1.69
C ALA A 666 52.07 -6.90 -0.47
N GLU A 667 52.69 -7.16 0.68
CA GLU A 667 52.00 -7.76 1.82
C GLU A 667 50.89 -6.88 2.42
N PRO A 668 49.73 -7.47 2.80
CA PRO A 668 49.35 -8.90 2.69
C PRO A 668 48.86 -9.33 1.29
N VAL A 669 49.54 -10.23 0.57
CA VAL A 669 49.21 -10.57 -0.84
C VAL A 669 48.02 -11.53 -0.97
N GLU A 670 47.21 -11.37 -2.03
CA GLU A 670 46.16 -12.32 -2.43
C GLU A 670 46.77 -13.69 -2.79
N GLY A 671 46.17 -14.78 -2.30
CA GLY A 671 46.69 -16.13 -2.52
C GLY A 671 46.76 -16.55 -3.99
N GLU A 672 45.83 -16.05 -4.82
CA GLU A 672 45.81 -16.32 -6.26
C GLU A 672 46.97 -15.64 -6.99
N VAL A 673 47.33 -14.40 -6.61
CA VAL A 673 48.49 -13.66 -7.15
C VAL A 673 49.80 -14.42 -6.85
N LEU A 674 49.96 -14.91 -5.62
CA LEU A 674 51.09 -15.78 -5.27
C LEU A 674 51.05 -17.10 -6.04
N GLY A 675 49.86 -17.66 -6.25
CA GLY A 675 49.65 -18.85 -7.08
C GLY A 675 50.16 -18.68 -8.51
N HIS A 676 49.89 -17.53 -9.15
CA HIS A 676 50.42 -17.21 -10.48
C HIS A 676 51.94 -17.13 -10.49
N ALA A 677 52.53 -16.31 -9.60
CA ALA A 677 53.97 -16.04 -9.57
C ALA A 677 54.79 -17.28 -9.18
N PHE A 678 54.45 -17.92 -8.07
CA PHE A 678 55.18 -19.10 -7.58
C PHE A 678 54.88 -20.32 -8.43
N GLY A 679 53.67 -20.45 -8.99
CA GLY A 679 53.33 -21.52 -9.92
C GLY A 679 54.10 -21.44 -11.25
N ALA A 680 54.26 -20.24 -11.81
CA ALA A 680 55.07 -20.01 -13.01
C ALA A 680 56.55 -20.35 -12.75
N LEU A 681 57.10 -19.85 -11.65
CA LEU A 681 58.48 -20.12 -11.22
C LEU A 681 58.70 -21.62 -10.98
N ALA A 682 57.81 -22.29 -10.24
CA ALA A 682 57.88 -23.72 -9.98
C ALA A 682 57.87 -24.55 -11.27
N THR A 683 56.98 -24.22 -12.21
CA THR A 683 56.88 -24.90 -13.50
C THR A 683 58.16 -24.72 -14.32
N ARG A 684 58.74 -23.50 -14.36
CA ARG A 684 60.02 -23.24 -15.04
C ARG A 684 61.18 -24.01 -14.38
N LEU A 685 61.22 -24.09 -13.06
CA LEU A 685 62.22 -24.86 -12.31
C LEU A 685 62.01 -26.38 -12.36
N LEU A 686 60.92 -26.87 -12.95
CA LEU A 686 60.71 -28.27 -13.26
C LEU A 686 60.98 -28.59 -14.73
N ALA A 687 61.29 -27.59 -15.56
CA ALA A 687 61.66 -27.80 -16.95
C ALA A 687 63.08 -28.42 -17.08
N PRO A 688 63.36 -29.20 -18.14
CA PRO A 688 64.68 -29.82 -18.35
C PRO A 688 65.82 -28.80 -18.54
N ASP A 689 65.51 -27.62 -19.06
CA ASP A 689 66.43 -26.52 -19.37
C ASP A 689 66.53 -25.49 -18.23
N ARG A 690 66.08 -25.84 -17.02
CA ARG A 690 66.08 -24.93 -15.87
C ARG A 690 67.51 -24.44 -15.51
N PRO A 691 67.66 -23.17 -15.06
CA PRO A 691 68.92 -22.72 -14.49
C PRO A 691 69.21 -23.35 -13.12
N GLU A 692 70.36 -24.01 -12.96
CA GLU A 692 70.75 -24.67 -11.69
C GLU A 692 70.86 -23.68 -10.52
N ALA A 693 71.33 -22.45 -10.79
CA ALA A 693 71.47 -21.41 -9.77
C ALA A 693 70.12 -20.99 -9.16
N GLU A 694 69.06 -20.95 -9.96
CA GLU A 694 67.70 -20.58 -9.51
C GLU A 694 67.06 -21.70 -8.67
N LEU A 695 67.28 -22.95 -9.05
CA LEU A 695 66.88 -24.09 -8.25
C LEU A 695 67.62 -24.11 -6.91
N TYR A 696 68.93 -23.84 -6.90
CA TYR A 696 69.70 -23.71 -5.67
C TYR A 696 69.13 -22.59 -4.78
N ALA A 697 68.79 -21.44 -5.36
CA ALA A 697 68.19 -20.32 -4.63
C ALA A 697 66.81 -20.67 -4.03
N LEU A 698 65.94 -21.38 -4.77
CA LEU A 698 64.66 -21.88 -4.24
C LEU A 698 64.87 -22.82 -3.05
N VAL A 699 65.78 -23.77 -3.20
CA VAL A 699 66.06 -24.82 -2.21
C VAL A 699 66.56 -24.21 -0.89
N HIS A 700 67.37 -23.15 -0.96
CA HIS A 700 67.91 -22.45 0.21
C HIS A 700 67.11 -21.20 0.62
N SER A 701 65.98 -20.91 -0.04
CA SER A 701 65.19 -19.70 0.21
C SER A 701 64.56 -19.65 1.61
N GLY A 702 64.24 -20.83 2.17
CA GLY A 702 63.49 -20.97 3.42
C GLY A 702 62.02 -20.51 3.33
N ASP A 703 61.49 -20.24 2.13
CA ASP A 703 60.09 -19.82 1.93
C ASP A 703 59.17 -21.05 1.78
N PRO A 704 58.26 -21.31 2.76
CA PRO A 704 57.41 -22.49 2.73
C PRO A 704 56.38 -22.44 1.58
N ASP A 705 55.93 -21.26 1.16
CA ASP A 705 54.92 -21.13 0.11
C ASP A 705 55.54 -21.39 -1.28
N LEU A 706 56.79 -20.98 -1.47
CA LEU A 706 57.55 -21.26 -2.69
C LEU A 706 57.86 -22.76 -2.83
N VAL A 707 58.25 -23.42 -1.73
CA VAL A 707 58.46 -24.87 -1.69
C VAL A 707 57.15 -25.63 -1.92
N ALA A 708 56.05 -25.18 -1.32
CA ALA A 708 54.73 -25.78 -1.53
C ALA A 708 54.24 -25.63 -2.99
N ALA A 709 54.52 -24.50 -3.65
CA ALA A 709 54.22 -24.31 -5.06
C ALA A 709 55.03 -25.29 -5.95
N TYR A 710 56.31 -25.50 -5.63
CA TYR A 710 57.16 -26.49 -6.30
C TYR A 710 56.64 -27.92 -6.12
N ASP A 711 56.26 -28.33 -4.91
CA ASP A 711 55.64 -29.64 -4.65
C ASP A 711 54.37 -29.84 -5.48
N ARG A 712 53.48 -28.84 -5.49
CA ARG A 712 52.23 -28.88 -6.23
C ARG A 712 52.46 -29.04 -7.74
N ALA A 713 53.39 -28.26 -8.29
CA ALA A 713 53.74 -28.33 -9.71
C ALA A 713 54.39 -29.69 -10.06
N ALA A 714 55.26 -30.22 -9.19
CA ALA A 714 55.91 -31.53 -9.39
C ALA A 714 54.91 -32.69 -9.39
N ARG A 715 53.77 -32.55 -8.68
CA ARG A 715 52.65 -33.51 -8.69
C ARG A 715 51.70 -33.33 -9.88
N GLY A 716 51.96 -32.34 -10.74
CA GLY A 716 51.18 -32.04 -11.94
C GLY A 716 51.12 -33.18 -12.96
N ALA A 717 50.14 -33.13 -13.85
CA ALA A 717 49.96 -34.15 -14.89
C ALA A 717 51.13 -34.16 -15.90
N ASP A 718 51.66 -32.97 -16.25
CA ASP A 718 52.75 -32.82 -17.22
C ASP A 718 54.05 -33.45 -16.73
N VAL A 719 54.42 -33.19 -15.48
CA VAL A 719 55.59 -33.81 -14.83
C VAL A 719 55.42 -35.33 -14.78
N ARG A 720 54.24 -35.81 -14.37
CA ARG A 720 53.94 -37.25 -14.36
C ARG A 720 54.02 -37.89 -15.74
N SER A 721 53.56 -37.19 -16.78
CA SER A 721 53.67 -37.64 -18.17
C SER A 721 55.13 -37.76 -18.59
N ARG A 722 55.94 -36.70 -18.39
CA ARG A 722 57.37 -36.68 -18.73
C ARG A 722 58.17 -37.73 -17.97
N LEU A 723 57.92 -37.91 -16.67
CA LEU A 723 58.55 -38.97 -15.87
C LEU A 723 58.24 -40.39 -16.42
N GLY A 724 57.10 -40.57 -17.09
CA GLY A 724 56.69 -41.82 -17.72
C GLY A 724 57.19 -42.04 -19.16
N SER A 725 57.59 -40.97 -19.85
CA SER A 725 57.98 -41.01 -21.27
C SER A 725 59.47 -40.72 -21.51
N GLU A 726 60.14 -40.00 -20.60
CA GLU A 726 61.49 -39.46 -20.79
C GLU A 726 62.45 -39.94 -19.67
N PRO A 727 63.26 -41.00 -19.92
CA PRO A 727 64.19 -41.52 -18.92
C PRO A 727 65.22 -40.51 -18.39
N ALA A 728 65.68 -39.60 -19.25
CA ALA A 728 66.63 -38.55 -18.87
C ALA A 728 66.03 -37.55 -17.87
N TYR A 729 64.74 -37.23 -18.01
CA TYR A 729 64.02 -36.34 -17.10
C TYR A 729 63.83 -36.97 -15.72
N ALA A 730 63.48 -38.26 -15.66
CA ALA A 730 63.38 -39.00 -14.40
C ALA A 730 64.72 -39.10 -13.65
N ALA A 731 65.83 -39.28 -14.39
CA ALA A 731 67.18 -39.28 -13.83
C ALA A 731 67.55 -37.91 -13.24
N ASP A 732 67.20 -36.85 -13.95
CA ASP A 732 67.44 -35.47 -13.55
C ASP A 732 66.62 -35.07 -12.29
N CYS A 733 65.32 -35.42 -12.22
CA CYS A 733 64.53 -35.23 -11.00
C CYS A 733 65.10 -36.00 -9.79
N PHE A 734 65.58 -37.23 -9.99
CA PHE A 734 66.26 -37.98 -8.92
C PHE A 734 67.51 -37.25 -8.42
N ALA A 735 68.33 -36.75 -9.33
CA ALA A 735 69.53 -35.99 -8.99
C ALA A 735 69.19 -34.74 -8.18
N VAL A 736 68.20 -33.96 -8.60
CA VAL A 736 67.76 -32.75 -7.90
C VAL A 736 67.23 -33.03 -6.49
N TRP A 737 66.29 -33.96 -6.35
CA TRP A 737 65.65 -34.23 -5.05
C TRP A 737 66.58 -34.95 -4.06
N THR A 738 67.78 -35.37 -4.49
CA THR A 738 68.82 -35.96 -3.62
C THR A 738 70.06 -35.07 -3.43
N ALA A 739 70.20 -33.96 -4.18
CA ALA A 739 71.41 -33.14 -4.19
C ALA A 739 71.61 -32.31 -2.90
N HIS A 740 70.54 -31.97 -2.16
CA HIS A 740 70.59 -31.00 -1.06
C HIS A 740 69.92 -31.51 0.24
N PRO A 741 70.48 -32.52 0.92
CA PRO A 741 69.88 -33.12 2.11
C PRO A 741 69.82 -32.19 3.34
N HIS A 742 70.56 -31.07 3.35
CA HIS A 742 70.67 -30.12 4.46
C HIS A 742 70.11 -28.72 4.18
N ALA A 743 69.39 -28.52 3.07
CA ALA A 743 68.93 -27.18 2.67
C ALA A 743 67.75 -26.61 3.49
N GLY A 744 67.26 -27.34 4.49
CA GLY A 744 66.21 -26.89 5.41
C GLY A 744 65.12 -27.96 5.60
N ALA A 745 64.38 -27.86 6.71
CA ALA A 745 63.39 -28.88 7.09
C ALA A 745 62.23 -29.01 6.07
N GLU A 746 61.78 -27.90 5.49
CA GLU A 746 60.68 -27.87 4.52
C GLU A 746 61.06 -28.50 3.17
N TRP A 747 62.25 -28.16 2.63
CA TRP A 747 62.75 -28.77 1.40
C TRP A 747 63.05 -30.27 1.60
N SER A 748 63.75 -30.65 2.67
CA SER A 748 64.08 -32.06 2.91
C SER A 748 62.83 -32.94 3.04
N ARG A 749 61.76 -32.43 3.66
CA ARG A 749 60.46 -33.12 3.75
C ARG A 749 59.80 -33.26 2.38
N THR A 750 59.77 -32.16 1.62
CA THR A 750 59.16 -32.11 0.27
C THR A 750 59.90 -33.02 -0.71
N ALA A 751 61.22 -32.92 -0.78
CA ALA A 751 62.06 -33.74 -1.64
C ALA A 751 61.92 -35.25 -1.33
N ALA A 752 61.86 -35.62 -0.04
CA ALA A 752 61.58 -37.00 0.36
C ALA A 752 60.19 -37.46 -0.12
N ALA A 753 59.15 -36.63 0.08
CA ALA A 753 57.80 -36.95 -0.38
C ALA A 753 57.72 -37.08 -1.91
N LEU A 754 58.36 -36.19 -2.67
CA LEU A 754 58.40 -36.25 -4.14
C LEU A 754 59.12 -37.50 -4.66
N LEU A 755 60.23 -37.91 -4.04
CA LEU A 755 60.89 -39.17 -4.37
C LEU A 755 59.94 -40.36 -4.16
N GLU A 756 59.31 -40.45 -2.99
CA GLU A 756 58.51 -41.61 -2.61
C GLU A 756 57.14 -41.68 -3.31
N GLU A 757 56.48 -40.54 -3.49
CA GLU A 757 55.08 -40.45 -3.93
C GLU A 757 54.92 -40.06 -5.41
N VAL A 758 55.94 -39.44 -6.03
CA VAL A 758 55.87 -39.00 -7.43
C VAL A 758 56.83 -39.80 -8.31
N LEU A 759 58.14 -39.75 -8.04
CA LEU A 759 59.15 -40.38 -8.91
C LEU A 759 59.10 -41.91 -8.83
N ARG A 760 59.04 -42.48 -7.61
CA ARG A 760 59.03 -43.95 -7.47
C ARG A 760 57.83 -44.61 -8.16
N PRO A 761 56.58 -44.13 -8.01
CA PRO A 761 55.45 -44.69 -8.74
C PRO A 761 55.60 -44.56 -10.26
N ALA A 762 56.18 -43.47 -10.76
CA ALA A 762 56.45 -43.29 -12.19
C ALA A 762 57.49 -44.30 -12.71
N VAL A 763 58.65 -44.40 -12.05
CA VAL A 763 59.72 -45.35 -12.40
C VAL A 763 59.25 -46.81 -12.33
N ARG A 764 58.34 -47.15 -11.39
CA ARG A 764 57.75 -48.50 -11.29
C ARG A 764 56.83 -48.88 -12.46
N ARG A 765 56.30 -47.89 -13.19
CA ARG A 765 55.44 -48.12 -14.38
C ARG A 765 56.24 -48.24 -15.68
N LEU A 766 57.52 -47.86 -15.67
CA LEU A 766 58.42 -47.97 -16.81
C LEU A 766 58.80 -49.43 -17.08
N SER A 767 59.14 -49.74 -18.34
CA SER A 767 59.70 -51.04 -18.73
C SER A 767 61.11 -51.24 -18.16
N ALA A 768 61.60 -52.49 -18.13
CA ALA A 768 62.95 -52.78 -17.65
C ALA A 768 64.04 -52.05 -18.45
N GLU A 769 63.83 -51.90 -19.77
CA GLU A 769 64.73 -51.15 -20.67
C GLU A 769 64.72 -49.65 -20.35
N GLN A 770 63.55 -49.08 -20.10
CA GLN A 770 63.40 -47.68 -19.72
C GLN A 770 64.03 -47.39 -18.34
N VAL A 771 63.89 -48.29 -17.36
CA VAL A 771 64.53 -48.15 -16.04
C VAL A 771 66.06 -48.21 -16.15
N ALA A 772 66.60 -49.09 -16.99
CA ALA A 772 68.04 -49.13 -17.26
C ALA A 772 68.53 -47.83 -17.93
N ALA A 773 67.74 -47.25 -18.83
CA ALA A 773 68.03 -45.95 -19.43
C ALA A 773 68.02 -44.79 -18.41
N VAL A 774 67.13 -44.84 -17.40
CA VAL A 774 67.16 -43.89 -16.26
C VAL A 774 68.45 -44.05 -15.46
N GLU A 775 68.81 -45.28 -15.10
CA GLU A 775 70.02 -45.58 -14.31
C GLU A 775 71.30 -45.13 -15.03
N GLU A 776 71.38 -45.38 -16.35
CA GLU A 776 72.48 -44.90 -17.19
C GLU A 776 72.52 -43.36 -17.25
N ALA A 777 71.37 -42.69 -17.36
CA ALA A 777 71.29 -41.24 -17.37
C ALA A 777 71.68 -40.62 -16.00
N VAL A 778 71.33 -41.25 -14.88
CA VAL A 778 71.80 -40.85 -13.53
C VAL A 778 73.32 -41.01 -13.43
N GLY A 779 73.88 -42.10 -13.96
CA GLY A 779 75.32 -42.34 -13.98
C GLY A 779 76.10 -41.32 -14.82
N ARG A 780 75.51 -40.80 -15.90
CA ARG A 780 76.11 -39.78 -16.77
C ARG A 780 76.10 -38.36 -16.19
N SER A 781 75.19 -38.07 -15.26
CA SER A 781 74.94 -36.71 -14.72
C SER A 781 75.61 -36.44 -13.35
N GLY A 782 76.44 -37.35 -12.82
CA GLY A 782 77.03 -37.16 -11.50
C GLY A 782 78.28 -37.98 -11.18
N SER A 783 78.74 -37.86 -9.94
CA SER A 783 79.87 -38.63 -9.40
C SER A 783 79.54 -40.13 -9.34
N SER A 784 80.59 -40.96 -9.41
CA SER A 784 80.53 -42.42 -9.61
C SER A 784 79.63 -43.22 -8.65
N GLY A 785 79.16 -42.64 -7.54
CA GLY A 785 78.24 -43.28 -6.58
C GLY A 785 76.74 -43.02 -6.80
N ARG A 786 76.33 -42.14 -7.72
CA ARG A 786 74.89 -41.78 -7.87
C ARG A 786 74.05 -42.87 -8.55
N ALA A 787 74.60 -43.60 -9.51
CA ALA A 787 73.90 -44.73 -10.14
C ALA A 787 73.61 -45.85 -9.10
N GLU A 788 74.58 -46.16 -8.24
CA GLU A 788 74.39 -47.11 -7.14
C GLU A 788 73.34 -46.63 -6.13
N ALA A 789 73.32 -45.32 -5.81
CA ALA A 789 72.32 -44.72 -4.93
C ALA A 789 70.90 -44.80 -5.53
N PHE A 790 70.73 -44.56 -6.83
CA PHE A 790 69.47 -44.75 -7.54
C PHE A 790 69.02 -46.22 -7.51
N HIS A 791 69.95 -47.14 -7.82
CA HIS A 791 69.69 -48.57 -7.81
C HIS A 791 69.37 -49.10 -6.40
N GLU A 792 69.95 -48.53 -5.34
CA GLU A 792 69.59 -48.87 -3.96
C GLU A 792 68.21 -48.31 -3.57
N TRP A 793 67.94 -47.05 -3.87
CA TRP A 793 66.66 -46.40 -3.60
C TRP A 793 65.49 -47.10 -4.30
N ASN A 794 65.65 -47.50 -5.57
CA ASN A 794 64.62 -48.24 -6.31
C ASN A 794 64.39 -49.66 -5.75
N ARG A 795 65.43 -50.29 -5.17
CA ARG A 795 65.35 -51.66 -4.59
C ARG A 795 64.85 -51.73 -3.16
N ARG A 796 65.06 -50.71 -2.33
CA ARG A 796 64.85 -50.76 -0.86
C ARG A 796 63.45 -51.25 -0.45
N ASP A 797 62.44 -51.15 -1.32
CA ASP A 797 61.08 -51.62 -1.03
C ASP A 797 60.59 -52.84 -1.84
N ARG A 798 61.35 -53.30 -2.86
CA ARG A 798 61.13 -54.63 -3.48
C ARG A 798 61.34 -55.77 -2.46
N ARG A 799 62.06 -55.50 -1.35
CA ARG A 799 62.30 -56.46 -0.26
C ARG A 799 61.17 -56.51 0.79
N THR A 800 60.29 -55.52 0.86
CA THR A 800 59.24 -55.42 1.90
C THR A 800 57.93 -56.07 1.47
N LEU A 801 57.59 -56.04 0.17
CA LEU A 801 56.42 -56.74 -0.37
C LEU A 801 56.62 -58.26 -0.60
N GLY A 802 57.86 -58.77 -0.53
CA GLY A 802 58.18 -60.20 -0.68
C GLY A 802 58.26 -61.00 0.64
N ARG A 803 58.13 -60.36 1.81
CA ARG A 803 58.37 -61.01 3.13
C ARG A 803 57.18 -61.06 4.09
N ILE A 804 56.00 -60.55 3.71
CA ILE A 804 54.79 -60.64 4.54
C ILE A 804 53.92 -61.88 4.20
N GLY A 805 54.13 -62.53 3.03
CA GLY A 805 53.38 -63.72 2.61
C GLY A 805 53.88 -65.10 3.11
N ARG A 806 54.97 -65.20 3.89
CA ARG A 806 55.55 -66.52 4.29
C ARG A 806 55.97 -66.68 5.76
N ARG A 807 55.53 -65.80 6.68
CA ARG A 807 55.82 -65.94 8.13
C ARG A 807 54.62 -65.86 9.09
N ILE A 808 53.37 -65.90 8.58
CA ILE A 808 52.15 -66.10 9.40
C ILE A 808 51.48 -67.44 9.02
N ALA A 809 52.26 -68.52 8.98
CA ALA A 809 51.75 -69.90 8.98
C ALA A 809 52.62 -70.86 9.82
N GLY A 810 53.51 -70.36 10.68
CA GLY A 810 54.44 -71.23 11.38
C GLY A 810 55.15 -70.63 12.59
N ARG A 811 54.40 -70.10 13.57
CA ARG A 811 54.68 -70.23 15.02
C ARG A 811 53.71 -69.40 15.87
N VAL A 812 52.46 -69.86 15.89
CA VAL A 812 51.72 -69.97 17.16
C VAL A 812 51.94 -71.42 17.62
N ARG A 813 52.98 -71.64 18.43
CA ARG A 813 53.02 -72.72 19.42
C ARG A 813 54.04 -72.38 20.51
N ARG A 814 53.47 -71.88 21.62
CA ARG A 814 53.98 -71.79 23.01
C ARG A 814 55.13 -70.81 23.31
N GLY A 815 54.89 -70.03 24.36
CA GLY A 815 55.88 -69.27 25.12
C GLY A 815 55.34 -67.90 25.45
#